data_AF-A0A7L1ZC72-F1
#
_entry.id   AF-A0A7L1ZC72-F1
#
_cell.length_a   1.000
_cell.length_b   1.000
_cell.length_c   1.000
_cell.angle_alpha   90.00
_cell.angle_beta   90.00
_cell.angle_gamma   90.00
#
_symmetry.space_group_name_H-M   'P 1'
#
loop_
_entity.id
_entity.type
_entity.pdbx_description
1 polymer ?
#
loop_
_entity_poly.entity_id
_entity_poly.type
_entity_poly.pdbx_seq_one_letter_code
_entity_poly.pdbx_strand_id
1 'polypeptide(L)'
;EVGAWTYHYSDQGDYTWKQARNYCQTFFTDLVAIQNQQEIEYLNKSLPYHERYYWIGIRKVEGIWTWVGTQKALTKEAENWAVGEPNNRRFNQDCVEIYIQRPQQSGKWNDEPCNRKKKALCYRASCQPFSCSQRGECVETIGSYRCECYPGFHGPECMDVVQCAKLEPKGVPMNCSHPYGDFSYNSTCEFRCHEGFERRGAGMLQCLPSQEWSANIPTCTAITCPVLSALDQGELSCSHLHGDFTFGSTCAFSCQKGFVLMGPESRECTATGTWTGDTPHCEAIVCPRLSAPDQGELNCSHLHGDFTFGSTCAFSCQTGFVLTGPESRECTAMGTWTGDTPQCEAIACPVLRAPGQGELNCSHLHGDFTFGSTCAFSCQKGFVLMGPESRECTAMGTWAGDSPHCEAIACPVFSAPEKGEMHCSHLHGNFTFGSTCTFSCQKGFVLMGPESRECTATGTWTGDTPRCEAIACPVLRAPDQGELNCSHLHGDFTFGSTCAFSCQTGFVLMGPESRECTATGTWTGDATRCEAITCPVLRAPDHGELNCSHLHGDFTFGSTCAFSCQTGFALMGSDSCKCTAMGTWTGDAPHCEGRAAATAQAIRCSALTTPKMGQAACSHLHGEFTFGSTCAFSCQTGFVLMGPESRECTATGTWTGDPTHCKAISCPVLPAPSKGQLSCFHVHGNFTYNSTCTFSCKEGFVRMGAEMLQCEATGNWTRDPPVCAG
;
A
#
# COMPACT_ATOMS: atom_id res chain seq x y z
N GLU A 1 52.42 -141.27 36.01
CA GLU A 1 53.37 -141.59 34.93
C GLU A 1 52.75 -141.14 33.61
N VAL A 2 53.38 -140.17 32.95
CA VAL A 2 52.93 -139.72 31.63
C VAL A 2 53.23 -140.86 30.66
N GLY A 3 52.22 -141.36 29.96
CA GLY A 3 52.40 -142.42 28.97
C GLY A 3 53.27 -141.86 27.84
N ALA A 4 54.56 -142.19 27.84
CA ALA A 4 55.55 -141.66 26.92
C ALA A 4 55.42 -142.25 25.50
N TRP A 5 55.77 -141.47 24.46
CA TRP A 5 55.90 -141.95 23.09
C TRP A 5 57.00 -143.01 23.09
N THR A 6 56.58 -144.26 23.06
CA THR A 6 57.45 -145.42 23.30
C THR A 6 57.26 -146.44 22.21
N TYR A 7 58.37 -147.09 21.87
CA TYR A 7 58.43 -148.09 20.81
C TYR A 7 58.48 -149.48 21.41
N HIS A 8 57.73 -150.39 20.81
CA HIS A 8 57.58 -151.77 21.26
C HIS A 8 57.65 -152.68 20.05
N TYR A 9 58.16 -153.90 20.22
CA TYR A 9 58.17 -154.88 19.14
C TYR A 9 57.52 -156.18 19.58
N SER A 10 57.16 -157.04 18.63
CA SER A 10 56.44 -158.26 18.94
C SER A 10 57.35 -159.37 19.48
N ASP A 11 57.09 -159.85 20.70
CA ASP A 11 57.96 -160.85 21.36
C ASP A 11 57.75 -162.28 20.81
N GLN A 12 56.51 -162.67 20.52
CA GLN A 12 56.12 -164.08 20.32
C GLN A 12 56.13 -164.60 18.86
N GLY A 13 56.64 -163.83 17.89
CA GLY A 13 56.82 -164.33 16.52
C GLY A 13 56.90 -163.25 15.45
N ASP A 14 56.95 -163.69 14.19
CA ASP A 14 56.94 -162.84 12.99
C ASP A 14 55.56 -162.86 12.32
N TYR A 15 55.11 -161.67 11.90
CA TYR A 15 53.76 -161.41 11.39
C TYR A 15 53.80 -160.89 9.96
N THR A 16 52.76 -161.21 9.17
CA THR A 16 52.48 -160.44 7.94
C THR A 16 52.16 -158.99 8.29
N TRP A 17 52.32 -158.03 7.39
CA TRP A 17 52.13 -156.61 7.72
C TRP A 17 50.73 -156.34 8.31
N LYS A 18 49.68 -156.97 7.76
CA LYS A 18 48.30 -156.84 8.29
C LYS A 18 48.16 -157.40 9.71
N GLN A 19 48.81 -158.52 10.00
CA GLN A 19 48.85 -159.09 11.35
C GLN A 19 49.68 -158.23 12.31
N ALA A 20 50.79 -157.68 11.84
CA ALA A 20 51.65 -156.77 12.60
C ALA A 20 50.90 -155.51 13.00
N ARG A 21 50.14 -154.92 12.08
CA ARG A 21 49.27 -153.77 12.36
C ARG A 21 48.20 -154.10 13.39
N ASN A 22 47.50 -155.21 13.22
CA ASN A 22 46.46 -155.62 14.16
C ASN A 22 47.03 -155.85 15.57
N TYR A 23 48.22 -156.46 15.67
CA TYR A 23 48.94 -156.59 16.93
C TYR A 23 49.23 -155.23 17.56
N CYS A 24 49.80 -154.29 16.80
CA CYS A 24 50.11 -152.97 17.31
C CYS A 24 48.87 -152.17 17.74
N GLN A 25 47.76 -152.25 17.02
CA GLN A 25 46.50 -151.58 17.39
C GLN A 25 45.81 -152.23 18.59
N THR A 26 46.05 -153.52 18.84
CA THR A 26 45.43 -154.23 19.98
C THR A 26 46.13 -153.90 21.30
N PHE A 27 47.46 -153.78 21.31
CA PHE A 27 48.25 -153.63 22.54
C PHE A 27 48.90 -152.25 22.71
N PHE A 28 49.03 -151.48 21.63
CA PHE A 28 49.65 -150.16 21.57
C PHE A 28 48.77 -149.20 20.75
N THR A 29 49.34 -148.16 20.13
CA THR A 29 48.58 -147.22 19.29
C THR A 29 48.45 -147.72 17.86
N ASP A 30 49.57 -147.89 17.14
CA ASP A 30 49.60 -148.49 15.80
C ASP A 30 51.05 -148.90 15.45
N LEU A 31 51.30 -149.38 14.23
CA LEU A 31 52.66 -149.54 13.70
C LEU A 31 53.40 -148.21 13.70
N VAL A 32 54.70 -148.23 13.98
CA VAL A 32 55.53 -147.04 14.13
C VAL A 32 55.38 -146.08 12.96
N ALA A 33 55.13 -144.81 13.32
CA ALA A 33 55.18 -143.66 12.45
C ALA A 33 56.41 -142.82 12.79
N ILE A 34 57.42 -142.82 11.92
CA ILE A 34 58.69 -142.12 12.16
C ILE A 34 58.56 -140.67 11.68
N GLN A 35 58.86 -139.73 12.57
CA GLN A 35 58.62 -138.30 12.38
C GLN A 35 59.87 -137.55 11.91
N ASN A 36 61.07 -137.99 12.29
CA ASN A 36 62.34 -137.34 11.97
C ASN A 36 63.53 -138.32 12.00
N GLN A 37 64.71 -137.85 11.57
CA GLN A 37 65.93 -138.66 11.52
C GLN A 37 66.41 -139.11 12.91
N GLN A 38 66.20 -138.32 13.97
CA GLN A 38 66.62 -138.68 15.33
C GLN A 38 65.87 -139.91 15.84
N GLU A 39 64.59 -140.04 15.50
CA GLU A 39 63.78 -141.21 15.82
C GLU A 39 64.29 -142.47 15.12
N ILE A 40 64.76 -142.36 13.88
CA ILE A 40 65.36 -143.49 13.16
C ILE A 40 66.64 -143.96 13.85
N GLU A 41 67.51 -143.03 14.22
CA GLU A 41 68.74 -143.32 14.95
C GLU A 41 68.44 -143.97 16.30
N TYR A 42 67.43 -143.44 17.02
CA TYR A 42 66.96 -144.00 18.27
C TYR A 42 66.46 -145.44 18.10
N LEU A 43 65.57 -145.69 17.13
CA LEU A 43 65.05 -147.03 16.84
C LEU A 43 66.16 -148.01 16.46
N ASN A 44 67.08 -147.60 15.59
CA ASN A 44 68.19 -148.43 15.14
C ASN A 44 69.17 -148.76 16.29
N LYS A 45 69.37 -147.84 17.24
CA LYS A 45 70.19 -148.07 18.43
C LYS A 45 69.50 -148.94 19.49
N SER A 46 68.19 -148.76 19.66
CA SER A 46 67.45 -149.31 20.81
C SER A 46 66.85 -150.69 20.54
N LEU A 47 66.58 -151.02 19.28
CA LEU A 47 66.01 -152.31 18.89
C LEU A 47 67.10 -153.34 18.59
N PRO A 48 66.90 -154.62 18.96
CA PRO A 48 67.86 -155.67 18.66
C PRO A 48 67.86 -156.05 17.17
N TYR A 49 69.01 -156.50 16.65
CA TYR A 49 69.10 -157.09 15.31
C TYR A 49 68.14 -158.29 15.15
N HIS A 50 67.44 -158.37 14.01
CA HIS A 50 66.56 -159.48 13.66
C HIS A 50 66.75 -159.88 12.19
N GLU A 51 66.93 -161.17 11.91
CA GLU A 51 67.25 -161.69 10.58
C GLU A 51 66.22 -161.34 9.49
N ARG A 52 64.94 -161.16 9.87
CA ARG A 52 63.83 -160.86 8.96
C ARG A 52 63.33 -159.43 9.02
N TYR A 53 64.04 -158.57 9.76
CA TYR A 53 63.74 -157.14 9.94
C TYR A 53 62.38 -156.89 10.64
N TYR A 54 61.97 -155.62 10.64
CA TYR A 54 60.77 -155.12 11.33
C TYR A 54 59.83 -154.41 10.37
N TRP A 55 58.53 -154.59 10.53
CA TRP A 55 57.51 -153.82 9.83
C TRP A 55 57.32 -152.44 10.46
N ILE A 56 57.33 -151.40 9.63
CA ILE A 56 56.93 -150.04 10.02
C ILE A 56 55.59 -149.65 9.37
N GLY A 57 54.97 -148.60 9.91
CA GLY A 57 53.61 -148.19 9.58
C GLY A 57 53.45 -147.39 8.29
N ILE A 58 54.45 -147.32 7.42
CA ILE A 58 54.35 -146.56 6.18
C ILE A 58 53.85 -147.45 5.04
N ARG A 59 52.86 -146.95 4.30
CA ARG A 59 52.30 -147.59 3.10
C ARG A 59 52.09 -146.57 2.00
N LYS A 60 51.97 -147.04 0.77
CA LYS A 60 51.64 -146.19 -0.37
C LYS A 60 50.11 -146.09 -0.51
N VAL A 61 49.54 -144.94 -0.16
CA VAL A 61 48.11 -144.64 -0.28
C VAL A 61 47.94 -143.58 -1.37
N GLU A 62 47.19 -143.90 -2.42
CA GLU A 62 46.93 -142.99 -3.56
C GLU A 62 48.20 -142.40 -4.22
N GLY A 63 49.30 -143.15 -4.20
CA GLY A 63 50.59 -142.73 -4.78
C GLY A 63 51.53 -142.00 -3.81
N ILE A 64 51.07 -141.65 -2.61
CA ILE A 64 51.85 -140.95 -1.57
C ILE A 64 52.23 -141.95 -0.46
N TRP A 65 53.46 -141.88 0.03
CA TRP A 65 53.87 -142.64 1.20
C TRP A 65 53.29 -142.00 2.46
N THR A 66 52.42 -142.72 3.16
CA THR A 66 51.66 -142.21 4.31
C THR A 66 51.82 -143.15 5.49
N TRP A 67 52.02 -142.57 6.67
CA TRP A 67 52.03 -143.28 7.93
C TRP A 67 50.61 -143.64 8.33
N VAL A 68 50.29 -144.93 8.35
CA VAL A 68 48.90 -145.39 8.54
C VAL A 68 48.35 -145.11 9.95
N GLY A 69 49.23 -144.95 10.95
CA GLY A 69 48.85 -144.68 12.34
C GLY A 69 48.53 -143.21 12.63
N THR A 70 49.22 -142.28 11.99
CA THR A 70 49.02 -140.83 12.19
C THR A 70 48.28 -140.15 11.04
N GLN A 71 48.08 -140.85 9.92
CA GLN A 71 47.55 -140.34 8.65
C GLN A 71 48.37 -139.19 8.05
N LYS A 72 49.58 -138.93 8.57
CA LYS A 72 50.50 -137.92 8.04
C LYS A 72 51.28 -138.49 6.86
N ALA A 73 51.43 -137.68 5.80
CA ALA A 73 52.31 -137.99 4.69
C ALA A 73 53.78 -138.03 5.14
N LEU A 74 54.61 -138.81 4.44
CA LEU A 74 56.05 -138.86 4.68
C LEU A 74 56.68 -137.48 4.46
N THR A 75 57.36 -136.98 5.49
CA THR A 75 58.14 -135.76 5.40
C THR A 75 59.54 -136.05 4.84
N LYS A 76 60.14 -135.07 4.17
CA LYS A 76 61.55 -135.16 3.73
C LYS A 76 62.52 -135.40 4.90
N GLU A 77 62.18 -134.91 6.09
CA GLU A 77 62.99 -135.08 7.30
C GLU A 77 63.01 -136.52 7.82
N ALA A 78 61.90 -137.25 7.67
CA ALA A 78 61.82 -138.65 8.09
C ALA A 78 62.28 -139.62 7.00
N GLU A 79 62.40 -139.19 5.75
CA GLU A 79 62.68 -140.07 4.61
C GLU A 79 64.04 -140.78 4.73
N ASN A 80 64.03 -142.12 4.74
CA ASN A 80 65.26 -142.89 4.98
C ASN A 80 65.36 -144.20 4.18
N TRP A 81 65.07 -144.13 2.88
CA TRP A 81 65.17 -145.28 1.98
C TRP A 81 66.60 -145.82 1.82
N ALA A 82 66.68 -147.13 1.62
CA ALA A 82 67.90 -147.83 1.22
C ALA A 82 68.31 -147.43 -0.20
N VAL A 83 69.60 -147.61 -0.54
CA VAL A 83 70.09 -147.28 -1.89
C VAL A 83 69.39 -148.17 -2.91
N GLY A 84 68.68 -147.56 -3.85
CA GLY A 84 67.90 -148.25 -4.87
C GLY A 84 66.44 -148.53 -4.48
N GLU A 85 66.02 -148.14 -3.28
CA GLU A 85 64.63 -148.25 -2.80
C GLU A 85 63.92 -146.89 -2.77
N PRO A 86 62.58 -146.84 -2.86
CA PRO A 86 61.66 -147.96 -3.07
C PRO A 86 61.61 -148.41 -4.53
N ASN A 87 61.71 -149.71 -4.78
CA ASN A 87 61.88 -150.27 -6.13
C ASN A 87 60.60 -150.91 -6.71
N ASN A 88 59.55 -151.12 -5.90
CA ASN A 88 58.29 -151.74 -6.26
C ASN A 88 58.42 -153.04 -7.09
N ARG A 89 59.34 -153.93 -6.69
CA ARG A 89 59.62 -155.20 -7.35
C ARG A 89 58.35 -156.05 -7.50
N ARG A 90 58.12 -156.57 -8.72
CA ARG A 90 56.93 -157.40 -9.08
C ARG A 90 55.57 -156.68 -8.94
N PHE A 91 55.55 -155.35 -8.88
CA PHE A 91 54.33 -154.52 -8.78
C PHE A 91 53.44 -154.86 -7.57
N ASN A 92 54.00 -155.39 -6.48
CA ASN A 92 53.23 -155.84 -5.32
C ASN A 92 53.89 -155.52 -3.96
N GLN A 93 54.70 -154.46 -3.92
CA GLN A 93 55.37 -153.99 -2.71
C GLN A 93 54.78 -152.64 -2.28
N ASP A 94 53.97 -152.68 -1.22
CA ASP A 94 53.29 -151.51 -0.67
C ASP A 94 53.37 -151.46 0.86
N CYS A 95 54.15 -152.37 1.47
CA CYS A 95 54.49 -152.42 2.89
C CYS A 95 55.98 -152.20 3.07
N VAL A 96 56.41 -151.58 4.17
CA VAL A 96 57.79 -151.14 4.32
C VAL A 96 58.42 -151.71 5.57
N GLU A 97 59.63 -152.23 5.40
CA GLU A 97 60.48 -152.74 6.47
C GLU A 97 61.63 -151.79 6.80
N ILE A 98 62.19 -151.92 8.00
CA ILE A 98 63.36 -151.18 8.47
C ILE A 98 64.51 -152.11 8.84
N TYR A 99 65.72 -151.76 8.38
CA TYR A 99 66.96 -152.50 8.60
C TYR A 99 67.61 -152.16 9.95
N ILE A 100 67.06 -152.65 11.05
CA ILE A 100 67.62 -152.47 12.39
C ILE A 100 68.96 -153.20 12.54
N GLN A 101 70.02 -152.46 12.93
CA GLN A 101 71.38 -152.96 13.20
C GLN A 101 72.00 -153.82 12.09
N ARG A 102 71.63 -153.57 10.83
CA ARG A 102 72.17 -154.29 9.67
C ARG A 102 73.60 -153.81 9.37
N PRO A 103 74.57 -154.72 9.09
CA PRO A 103 75.97 -154.32 8.83
C PRO A 103 76.17 -153.28 7.73
N GLN A 104 75.27 -153.26 6.74
CA GLN A 104 75.23 -152.26 5.67
C GLN A 104 73.82 -151.67 5.58
N GLN A 105 73.74 -150.35 5.39
CA GLN A 105 72.47 -149.61 5.29
C GLN A 105 71.58 -149.75 6.54
N SER A 106 72.18 -149.69 7.74
CA SER A 106 71.46 -149.72 9.01
C SER A 106 70.47 -148.56 9.13
N GLY A 107 69.29 -148.82 9.68
CA GLY A 107 68.18 -147.88 9.83
C GLY A 107 67.43 -147.56 8.53
N LYS A 108 67.95 -147.97 7.37
CA LYS A 108 67.32 -147.70 6.05
C LYS A 108 66.09 -148.56 5.81
N TRP A 109 65.23 -148.11 4.91
CA TRP A 109 63.94 -148.74 4.60
C TRP A 109 63.90 -149.41 3.23
N ASN A 110 63.03 -150.39 3.10
CA ASN A 110 62.79 -151.13 1.86
C ASN A 110 61.29 -151.42 1.72
N ASP A 111 60.74 -151.27 0.51
CA ASP A 111 59.39 -151.74 0.21
C ASP A 111 59.40 -153.25 -0.10
N GLU A 112 58.48 -153.99 0.52
CA GLU A 112 58.43 -155.44 0.51
C GLU A 112 56.96 -155.91 0.42
N PRO A 113 56.64 -157.08 -0.18
CA PRO A 113 55.28 -157.57 -0.25
C PRO A 113 54.76 -157.85 1.16
N CYS A 114 53.57 -157.34 1.46
CA CYS A 114 52.96 -157.38 2.79
C CYS A 114 52.75 -158.79 3.39
N ASN A 115 52.84 -159.84 2.56
CA ASN A 115 52.68 -161.23 2.98
C ASN A 115 53.96 -161.84 3.61
N ARG A 116 55.10 -161.14 3.59
CA ARG A 116 56.30 -161.57 4.31
C ARG A 116 56.10 -161.48 5.83
N LYS A 117 56.72 -162.38 6.57
CA LYS A 117 56.66 -162.42 8.03
C LYS A 117 57.87 -161.70 8.65
N LYS A 118 57.61 -160.69 9.49
CA LYS A 118 58.62 -159.85 10.18
C LYS A 118 58.14 -159.47 11.58
N LYS A 119 59.02 -158.93 12.41
CA LYS A 119 58.63 -158.38 13.72
C LYS A 119 57.72 -157.17 13.54
N ALA A 120 56.65 -157.07 14.31
CA ALA A 120 55.81 -155.88 14.32
C ALA A 120 56.50 -154.81 15.16
N LEU A 121 56.76 -153.62 14.61
CA LEU A 121 57.29 -152.49 15.37
C LEU A 121 56.16 -151.48 15.59
N CYS A 122 55.77 -151.32 16.85
CA CYS A 122 54.62 -150.56 17.32
C CYS A 122 55.05 -149.31 18.09
N TYR A 123 54.22 -148.27 18.11
CA TYR A 123 54.36 -147.15 19.04
C TYR A 123 53.14 -147.01 19.94
N ARG A 124 53.31 -146.35 21.09
CA ARG A 124 52.23 -145.87 21.96
C ARG A 124 52.29 -144.35 22.04
N ALA A 125 51.22 -143.64 21.66
CA ALA A 125 51.15 -142.17 21.66
C ALA A 125 51.07 -141.56 23.07
N SER A 126 51.65 -140.36 23.25
CA SER A 126 51.48 -139.57 24.48
C SER A 126 50.40 -138.51 24.38
N CYS A 127 50.22 -137.92 23.19
CA CYS A 127 49.25 -136.85 22.97
C CYS A 127 47.82 -137.38 23.11
N GLN A 128 47.07 -136.78 24.03
CA GLN A 128 45.64 -136.98 24.21
C GLN A 128 44.87 -135.72 23.78
N PRO A 129 43.56 -135.82 23.48
CA PRO A 129 42.76 -134.67 23.03
C PRO A 129 42.79 -133.44 23.94
N PHE A 130 43.09 -133.62 25.24
CA PHE A 130 43.14 -132.54 26.23
C PHE A 130 44.57 -132.20 26.71
N SER A 131 45.61 -132.82 26.15
CA SER A 131 47.00 -132.68 26.63
C SER A 131 47.53 -131.24 26.63
N CYS A 132 46.97 -130.36 25.79
CA CYS A 132 47.32 -128.94 25.69
C CYS A 132 46.11 -128.03 25.95
N SER A 133 45.20 -128.46 26.83
CA SER A 133 44.01 -127.71 27.27
C SER A 133 43.08 -127.25 26.14
N GLN A 134 43.14 -127.88 24.97
CA GLN A 134 42.48 -127.43 23.72
C GLN A 134 42.90 -126.00 23.26
N ARG A 135 44.00 -125.48 23.82
CA ARG A 135 44.53 -124.13 23.61
C ARG A 135 45.93 -124.15 22.98
N GLY A 136 46.30 -125.29 22.41
CA GLY A 136 47.57 -125.50 21.72
C GLY A 136 47.58 -126.83 20.98
N GLU A 137 48.55 -126.98 20.09
CA GLU A 137 48.81 -128.22 19.37
C GLU A 137 49.75 -129.11 20.20
N CYS A 138 49.40 -130.40 20.33
CA CYS A 138 50.24 -131.37 21.03
C CYS A 138 51.24 -132.00 20.06
N VAL A 139 52.53 -131.89 20.40
CA VAL A 139 53.64 -132.40 19.59
C VAL A 139 54.34 -133.52 20.35
N GLU A 140 54.36 -134.70 19.73
CA GLU A 140 55.04 -135.89 20.25
C GLU A 140 56.56 -135.70 20.25
N THR A 141 57.22 -136.18 21.30
CA THR A 141 58.68 -136.14 21.46
C THR A 141 59.18 -137.47 22.01
N ILE A 142 60.46 -137.80 21.83
CA ILE A 142 60.99 -139.08 22.35
C ILE A 142 60.84 -139.10 23.88
N GLY A 143 59.99 -139.99 24.38
CA GLY A 143 59.76 -140.15 25.82
C GLY A 143 58.74 -139.18 26.45
N SER A 144 58.13 -138.26 25.71
CA SER A 144 57.19 -137.25 26.24
C SER A 144 56.36 -136.58 25.13
N TYR A 145 55.53 -135.60 25.46
CA TYR A 145 55.01 -134.60 24.52
C TYR A 145 55.34 -133.18 24.98
N ARG A 146 55.19 -132.20 24.09
CA ARG A 146 55.18 -130.76 24.39
C ARG A 146 53.97 -130.09 23.76
N CYS A 147 53.59 -128.92 24.28
CA CYS A 147 52.49 -128.13 23.73
C CYS A 147 53.00 -126.89 22.99
N GLU A 148 52.48 -126.65 21.80
CA GLU A 148 52.66 -125.42 21.04
C GLU A 148 51.38 -124.58 21.17
N CYS A 149 51.40 -123.57 22.05
CA CYS A 149 50.20 -122.83 22.43
C CYS A 149 49.69 -121.90 21.33
N TYR A 150 48.37 -121.79 21.22
CA TYR A 150 47.73 -120.79 20.38
C TYR A 150 47.98 -119.38 20.93
N PRO A 151 47.94 -118.34 20.07
CA PRO A 151 48.19 -116.96 20.49
C PRO A 151 47.31 -116.56 21.69
N GLY A 152 47.92 -115.94 22.71
CA GLY A 152 47.24 -115.49 23.92
C GLY A 152 47.23 -116.50 25.07
N PHE A 153 47.76 -117.70 24.86
CA PHE A 153 47.93 -118.73 25.88
C PHE A 153 49.40 -119.12 26.04
N HIS A 154 49.82 -119.48 27.25
CA HIS A 154 51.19 -119.89 27.54
C HIS A 154 51.25 -120.95 28.66
N GLY A 155 52.48 -121.33 29.02
CA GLY A 155 52.74 -122.37 30.01
C GLY A 155 52.89 -123.75 29.36
N PRO A 156 53.31 -124.76 30.14
CA PRO A 156 53.65 -126.09 29.63
C PRO A 156 52.46 -126.85 29.03
N GLU A 157 51.23 -126.56 29.49
CA GLU A 157 49.98 -127.18 29.03
C GLU A 157 49.01 -126.16 28.40
N CYS A 158 49.48 -124.95 28.08
CA CYS A 158 48.67 -123.85 27.50
C CYS A 158 47.46 -123.43 28.36
N MET A 159 47.57 -123.55 29.69
CA MET A 159 46.50 -123.19 30.62
C MET A 159 46.48 -121.69 30.95
N ASP A 160 47.65 -121.07 31.00
CA ASP A 160 47.80 -119.69 31.39
C ASP A 160 47.36 -118.78 30.24
N VAL A 161 46.68 -117.68 30.60
CA VAL A 161 46.17 -116.70 29.63
C VAL A 161 46.95 -115.41 29.80
N VAL A 162 47.38 -114.82 28.69
CA VAL A 162 48.04 -113.51 28.70
C VAL A 162 47.11 -112.48 29.34
N GLN A 163 47.63 -111.72 30.31
CA GLN A 163 46.89 -110.69 31.02
C GLN A 163 47.42 -109.30 30.69
N CYS A 164 46.55 -108.45 30.15
CA CYS A 164 46.85 -107.05 29.88
C CYS A 164 46.72 -106.20 31.14
N ALA A 165 47.34 -105.02 31.13
CA ALA A 165 47.23 -104.06 32.22
C ALA A 165 45.76 -103.68 32.47
N LYS A 166 45.35 -103.61 33.74
CA LYS A 166 44.01 -103.18 34.14
C LYS A 166 43.75 -101.75 33.65
N LEU A 167 42.61 -101.53 32.99
CA LEU A 167 42.20 -100.21 32.51
C LEU A 167 41.50 -99.42 33.63
N GLU A 168 41.98 -98.20 33.90
CA GLU A 168 41.38 -97.27 34.87
C GLU A 168 41.09 -95.91 34.20
N PRO A 169 40.01 -95.81 33.40
CA PRO A 169 39.67 -94.57 32.72
C PRO A 169 39.18 -93.51 33.71
N LYS A 170 39.77 -92.31 33.67
CA LYS A 170 39.30 -91.14 34.43
C LYS A 170 38.15 -90.45 33.69
N GLY A 171 36.93 -90.57 34.20
CA GLY A 171 35.78 -89.81 33.67
C GLY A 171 35.24 -90.28 32.33
N VAL A 172 35.60 -91.49 31.87
CA VAL A 172 35.06 -92.11 30.65
C VAL A 172 34.41 -93.44 31.04
N PRO A 173 33.08 -93.58 30.90
CA PRO A 173 32.42 -94.85 31.17
C PRO A 173 32.85 -95.90 30.14
N MET A 174 33.20 -97.08 30.64
CA MET A 174 33.57 -98.24 29.83
C MET A 174 32.73 -99.45 30.19
N ASN A 175 32.46 -100.30 29.19
CA ASN A 175 31.80 -101.57 29.36
C ASN A 175 32.70 -102.69 28.81
N CYS A 176 33.05 -103.66 29.65
CA CYS A 176 34.03 -104.71 29.30
C CYS A 176 33.41 -106.10 29.28
N SER A 177 33.89 -106.94 28.36
CA SER A 177 33.60 -108.37 28.27
C SER A 177 34.90 -109.16 28.42
N HIS A 178 34.90 -110.15 29.32
CA HIS A 178 36.08 -110.88 29.77
C HIS A 178 35.92 -112.40 29.54
N PRO A 179 36.14 -112.90 28.31
CA PRO A 179 35.84 -114.29 27.96
C PRO A 179 36.77 -115.31 28.66
N TYR A 180 37.99 -114.92 29.02
CA TYR A 180 39.00 -115.80 29.60
C TYR A 180 39.55 -115.32 30.96
N GLY A 181 38.84 -114.39 31.60
CA GLY A 181 39.26 -113.76 32.85
C GLY A 181 39.45 -112.24 32.73
N ASP A 182 39.48 -111.57 33.87
CA ASP A 182 39.53 -110.11 33.95
C ASP A 182 40.78 -109.53 33.28
N PHE A 183 40.55 -108.71 32.26
CA PHE A 183 41.60 -108.07 31.44
C PHE A 183 42.57 -109.07 30.79
N SER A 184 42.12 -110.31 30.56
CA SER A 184 42.90 -111.34 29.87
C SER A 184 42.73 -111.27 28.34
N TYR A 185 43.53 -112.05 27.61
CA TYR A 185 43.49 -112.15 26.15
C TYR A 185 42.06 -112.18 25.63
N ASN A 186 41.81 -111.45 24.52
CA ASN A 186 40.49 -111.32 23.91
C ASN A 186 39.43 -110.59 24.77
N SER A 187 39.80 -110.01 25.92
CA SER A 187 38.94 -109.05 26.61
C SER A 187 38.70 -107.84 25.73
N THR A 188 37.45 -107.39 25.64
CA THR A 188 37.06 -106.21 24.85
C THR A 188 36.38 -105.19 25.75
N CYS A 189 36.84 -103.93 25.71
CA CYS A 189 36.24 -102.82 26.45
C CYS A 189 35.76 -101.74 25.48
N GLU A 190 34.46 -101.43 25.51
CA GLU A 190 33.82 -100.37 24.73
C GLU A 190 33.74 -99.08 25.55
N PHE A 191 34.14 -97.95 24.95
CA PHE A 191 34.16 -96.63 25.58
C PHE A 191 33.13 -95.70 24.95
N ARG A 192 32.34 -95.04 25.80
CA ARG A 192 31.33 -94.06 25.40
C ARG A 192 31.53 -92.75 26.16
N CYS A 193 31.29 -91.62 25.49
CA CYS A 193 31.30 -90.31 26.15
C CYS A 193 29.88 -89.92 26.55
N HIS A 194 29.77 -89.09 27.59
CA HIS A 194 28.51 -88.45 27.95
C HIS A 194 28.09 -87.45 26.87
N GLU A 195 26.80 -87.09 26.88
CA GLU A 195 26.24 -86.11 25.93
C GLU A 195 27.02 -84.79 25.96
N GLY A 196 27.28 -84.21 24.78
CA GLY A 196 28.07 -82.98 24.62
C GLY A 196 29.59 -83.18 24.56
N PHE A 197 30.07 -84.42 24.66
CA PHE A 197 31.49 -84.76 24.54
C PHE A 197 31.72 -85.78 23.42
N GLU A 198 32.71 -85.51 22.56
CA GLU A 198 33.13 -86.42 21.50
C GLU A 198 34.35 -87.24 21.93
N ARG A 199 34.39 -88.50 21.50
CA ARG A 199 35.48 -89.43 21.78
C ARG A 199 36.65 -89.22 20.82
N ARG A 200 37.82 -88.87 21.37
CA ARG A 200 39.12 -88.88 20.68
C ARG A 200 39.86 -90.18 20.96
N GLY A 201 40.00 -91.03 19.95
CA GLY A 201 40.69 -92.32 20.04
C GLY A 201 39.80 -93.52 19.72
N ALA A 202 40.29 -94.72 20.00
CA ALA A 202 39.60 -95.96 19.68
C ALA A 202 38.34 -96.15 20.55
N GLY A 203 37.22 -96.54 19.92
CA GLY A 203 35.96 -96.81 20.62
C GLY A 203 35.90 -98.15 21.34
N MET A 204 36.78 -99.07 20.96
CA MET A 204 36.87 -100.39 21.55
C MET A 204 38.34 -100.77 21.67
N LEU A 205 38.75 -101.25 22.84
CA LEU A 205 40.06 -101.81 23.09
C LEU A 205 39.96 -103.31 23.25
N GLN A 206 40.91 -104.04 22.67
CA GLN A 206 41.02 -105.50 22.79
C GLN A 206 42.40 -105.89 23.34
N CYS A 207 42.43 -106.83 24.29
CA CYS A 207 43.68 -107.36 24.84
C CYS A 207 44.32 -108.34 23.84
N LEU A 208 45.52 -108.01 23.36
CA LEU A 208 46.25 -108.76 22.33
C LEU A 208 47.14 -109.86 22.94
N PRO A 209 47.58 -110.84 22.12
CA PRO A 209 48.56 -111.85 22.56
C PRO A 209 49.89 -111.26 23.02
N SER A 210 50.22 -110.04 22.60
CA SER A 210 51.44 -109.30 22.95
C SER A 210 51.43 -108.73 24.37
N GLN A 211 50.38 -108.97 25.16
CA GLN A 211 50.18 -108.39 26.50
C GLN A 211 49.85 -106.89 26.48
N GLU A 212 49.57 -106.33 25.31
CA GLU A 212 49.20 -104.93 25.13
C GLU A 212 47.74 -104.80 24.69
N TRP A 213 47.14 -103.65 24.99
CA TRP A 213 45.85 -103.27 24.42
C TRP A 213 46.02 -102.81 22.98
N SER A 214 45.01 -103.03 22.16
CA SER A 214 44.99 -102.63 20.75
C SER A 214 45.19 -101.13 20.49
N ALA A 215 44.92 -100.28 21.50
CA ALA A 215 45.20 -98.85 21.49
C ALA A 215 45.21 -98.29 22.93
N ASN A 216 45.54 -97.01 23.06
CA ASN A 216 45.46 -96.27 24.33
C ASN A 216 43.99 -95.94 24.69
N ILE A 217 43.74 -95.70 25.99
CA ILE A 217 42.43 -95.27 26.51
C ILE A 217 42.01 -93.96 25.80
N PRO A 218 40.79 -93.91 25.22
CA PRO A 218 40.31 -92.70 24.54
C PRO A 218 39.98 -91.59 25.53
N THR A 219 40.03 -90.34 25.06
CA THR A 219 39.63 -89.17 25.84
C THR A 219 38.29 -88.64 25.35
N CYS A 220 37.47 -88.10 26.25
CA CYS A 220 36.26 -87.38 25.90
C CYS A 220 36.56 -85.88 25.92
N THR A 221 36.45 -85.22 24.77
CA THR A 221 36.64 -83.77 24.63
C THR A 221 35.30 -83.12 24.36
N ALA A 222 35.02 -81.99 25.02
CA ALA A 222 33.78 -81.25 24.79
C ALA A 222 33.65 -80.86 23.31
N ILE A 223 32.46 -80.98 22.74
CA ILE A 223 32.19 -80.65 21.34
C ILE A 223 32.37 -79.14 21.15
N THR A 224 33.09 -78.74 20.10
CA THR A 224 33.41 -77.34 19.81
C THR A 224 32.37 -76.76 18.85
N CYS A 225 31.79 -75.61 19.20
CA CYS A 225 30.96 -74.81 18.30
C CYS A 225 31.82 -73.82 17.50
N PRO A 226 31.31 -73.30 16.37
CA PRO A 226 31.99 -72.22 15.63
C PRO A 226 32.31 -71.03 16.54
N VAL A 227 33.50 -70.46 16.41
CA VAL A 227 33.92 -69.29 17.18
C VAL A 227 33.00 -68.11 16.87
N LEU A 228 32.46 -67.46 17.90
CA LEU A 228 31.68 -66.24 17.76
C LEU A 228 32.58 -65.01 17.92
N SER A 229 32.35 -64.01 17.09
CA SER A 229 32.99 -62.69 17.17
C SER A 229 31.98 -61.62 17.58
N ALA A 230 32.49 -60.48 18.07
CA ALA A 230 31.65 -59.31 18.31
C ALA A 230 30.93 -58.87 17.03
N LEU A 231 29.70 -58.38 17.20
CA LEU A 231 28.88 -57.82 16.13
C LEU A 231 29.41 -56.44 15.71
N ASP A 232 29.12 -56.00 14.49
CA ASP A 232 29.34 -54.61 14.12
C ASP A 232 28.46 -53.70 15.00
N GLN A 233 29.07 -52.68 15.60
CA GLN A 233 28.45 -51.83 16.63
C GLN A 233 27.90 -52.60 17.85
N GLY A 234 28.47 -53.76 18.18
CA GLY A 234 28.09 -54.55 19.34
C GLY A 234 29.27 -55.08 20.16
N GLU A 235 28.96 -55.62 21.33
CA GLU A 235 29.88 -56.26 22.26
C GLU A 235 29.46 -57.72 22.50
N LEU A 236 30.46 -58.56 22.76
CA LEU A 236 30.29 -59.99 23.01
C LEU A 236 30.92 -60.34 24.36
N SER A 237 30.12 -60.96 25.24
CA SER A 237 30.59 -61.47 26.52
C SER A 237 30.29 -62.97 26.62
N CYS A 238 31.34 -63.80 26.65
CA CYS A 238 31.20 -65.26 26.69
C CYS A 238 31.67 -65.85 28.02
N SER A 239 30.95 -66.85 28.50
CA SER A 239 31.34 -67.73 29.59
C SER A 239 31.59 -69.14 29.06
N HIS A 240 32.78 -69.68 29.33
CA HIS A 240 33.23 -70.98 28.82
C HIS A 240 33.39 -71.97 29.98
N LEU A 241 32.64 -73.06 29.96
CA LEU A 241 32.64 -74.05 31.05
C LEU A 241 33.70 -75.15 30.87
N HIS A 242 33.83 -75.68 29.66
CA HIS A 242 34.68 -76.84 29.35
C HIS A 242 35.81 -76.54 28.35
N GLY A 243 36.04 -75.25 28.05
CA GLY A 243 37.00 -74.74 27.06
C GLY A 243 36.35 -73.73 26.12
N ASP A 244 37.16 -72.94 25.42
CA ASP A 244 36.70 -71.84 24.57
C ASP A 244 35.74 -72.34 23.49
N PHE A 245 34.53 -71.77 23.46
CA PHE A 245 33.45 -72.09 22.51
C PHE A 245 33.09 -73.59 22.46
N THR A 246 33.21 -74.30 23.58
CA THR A 246 32.79 -75.72 23.70
C THR A 246 31.38 -75.87 24.29
N PHE A 247 30.82 -77.07 24.23
CA PHE A 247 29.51 -77.44 24.78
C PHE A 247 29.25 -76.81 26.16
N GLY A 248 28.10 -76.14 26.30
CA GLY A 248 27.72 -75.39 27.50
C GLY A 248 28.32 -73.97 27.59
N SER A 249 29.11 -73.53 26.61
CA SER A 249 29.51 -72.12 26.51
C SER A 249 28.30 -71.25 26.21
N THR A 250 28.16 -70.15 26.94
CA THR A 250 27.08 -69.16 26.74
C THR A 250 27.68 -67.82 26.38
N CYS A 251 27.24 -67.23 25.27
CA CYS A 251 27.68 -65.92 24.80
C CYS A 251 26.51 -64.96 24.77
N ALA A 252 26.62 -63.86 25.52
CA ALA A 252 25.67 -62.76 25.56
C ALA A 252 26.10 -61.65 24.61
N PHE A 253 25.12 -61.07 23.91
CA PHE A 253 25.29 -59.99 22.95
C PHE A 253 24.66 -58.71 23.49
N SER A 254 25.36 -57.59 23.31
CA SER A 254 24.84 -56.25 23.59
C SER A 254 25.20 -55.31 22.45
N CYS A 255 24.39 -54.28 22.23
CA CYS A 255 24.69 -53.26 21.23
C CYS A 255 25.30 -52.02 21.89
N GLN A 256 26.13 -51.31 21.13
CA GLN A 256 26.66 -50.01 21.55
C GLN A 256 25.53 -48.98 21.64
N LYS A 257 25.78 -47.88 22.37
CA LYS A 257 24.78 -46.82 22.58
C LYS A 257 24.23 -46.32 21.23
N GLY A 258 22.90 -46.27 21.12
CA GLY A 258 22.22 -45.80 19.91
C GLY A 258 21.83 -46.90 18.91
N PHE A 259 22.14 -48.16 19.24
CA PHE A 259 21.75 -49.33 18.48
C PHE A 259 20.90 -50.27 19.35
N VAL A 260 19.94 -50.95 18.73
CA VAL A 260 19.06 -51.94 19.36
C VAL A 260 19.43 -53.34 18.87
N LEU A 261 19.43 -54.31 19.78
CA LEU A 261 19.71 -55.70 19.45
C LEU A 261 18.46 -56.34 18.82
N MET A 262 18.64 -56.85 17.60
CA MET A 262 17.62 -57.60 16.88
C MET A 262 17.99 -59.08 16.91
N GLY A 263 17.20 -59.89 17.63
CA GLY A 263 17.44 -61.31 17.80
C GLY A 263 17.64 -61.71 19.28
N PRO A 264 18.16 -62.92 19.54
CA PRO A 264 18.34 -63.42 20.91
C PRO A 264 19.50 -62.72 21.65
N GLU A 265 19.27 -62.34 22.92
CA GLU A 265 20.28 -61.68 23.78
C GLU A 265 21.45 -62.58 24.15
N SER A 266 21.28 -63.90 24.08
CA SER A 266 22.34 -64.86 24.34
C SER A 266 22.18 -66.12 23.51
N ARG A 267 23.31 -66.79 23.23
CA ARG A 267 23.37 -68.06 22.51
C ARG A 267 24.19 -69.05 23.32
N GLU A 268 23.80 -70.31 23.25
CA GLU A 268 24.43 -71.42 23.97
C GLU A 268 24.95 -72.48 22.98
N CYS A 269 26.15 -73.01 23.23
CA CYS A 269 26.74 -74.08 22.43
C CYS A 269 26.13 -75.44 22.80
N THR A 270 25.42 -76.04 21.85
CA THR A 270 24.66 -77.29 22.04
C THR A 270 25.51 -78.53 21.82
N ALA A 271 24.99 -79.69 22.23
CA ALA A 271 25.65 -81.00 22.08
C ALA A 271 25.83 -81.42 20.61
N THR A 272 25.21 -80.73 19.65
CA THR A 272 25.39 -80.97 18.21
C THR A 272 26.50 -80.12 17.59
N GLY A 273 27.19 -79.28 18.38
CA GLY A 273 28.21 -78.37 17.88
C GLY A 273 27.66 -77.13 17.17
N THR A 274 26.40 -76.77 17.45
CA THR A 274 25.73 -75.59 16.90
C THR A 274 25.28 -74.63 18.00
N TRP A 275 25.23 -73.34 17.70
CA TRP A 275 24.68 -72.34 18.62
C TRP A 275 23.15 -72.33 18.58
N THR A 276 22.51 -72.09 19.73
CA THR A 276 21.06 -71.86 19.80
C THR A 276 20.66 -70.54 19.13
N GLY A 277 19.45 -70.51 18.57
CA GLY A 277 18.87 -69.32 17.94
C GLY A 277 19.58 -68.84 16.67
N ASP A 278 19.01 -67.81 16.04
CA ASP A 278 19.62 -67.12 14.91
C ASP A 278 20.72 -66.16 15.39
N THR A 279 21.61 -65.76 14.48
CA THR A 279 22.66 -64.78 14.78
C THR A 279 22.02 -63.40 14.94
N PRO A 280 22.12 -62.74 16.12
CA PRO A 280 21.56 -61.40 16.32
C PRO A 280 22.41 -60.34 15.59
N HIS A 281 21.81 -59.19 15.34
CA HIS A 281 22.51 -58.02 14.76
C HIS A 281 22.04 -56.72 15.43
N CYS A 282 22.88 -55.69 15.36
CA CYS A 282 22.57 -54.37 15.92
C CYS A 282 22.02 -53.46 14.81
N GLU A 283 20.85 -52.88 15.03
CA GLU A 283 20.26 -51.88 14.13
C GLU A 283 20.26 -50.51 14.79
N ALA A 284 20.57 -49.45 14.03
CA ALA A 284 20.54 -48.10 14.55
C ALA A 284 19.10 -47.69 14.91
N ILE A 285 18.93 -47.04 16.06
CA ILE A 285 17.61 -46.60 16.53
C ILE A 285 17.04 -45.55 15.56
N VAL A 286 15.80 -45.75 15.10
CA VAL A 286 15.12 -44.88 14.13
C VAL A 286 14.33 -43.78 14.86
N CYS A 287 14.54 -42.52 14.50
CA CYS A 287 13.72 -41.41 14.94
C CYS A 287 12.56 -41.13 13.96
N PRO A 288 11.48 -40.46 14.39
CA PRO A 288 10.41 -40.02 13.49
C PRO A 288 10.95 -39.21 12.32
N ARG A 289 10.44 -39.43 11.09
CA ARG A 289 10.87 -38.64 9.93
C ARG A 289 10.52 -37.16 10.13
N LEU A 290 11.48 -36.29 9.89
CA LEU A 290 11.28 -34.84 9.89
C LEU A 290 10.90 -34.36 8.49
N SER A 291 10.07 -33.32 8.44
CA SER A 291 9.71 -32.58 7.23
C SER A 291 10.13 -31.12 7.38
N ALA A 292 10.37 -30.45 6.25
CA ALA A 292 10.64 -29.02 6.26
C ALA A 292 9.44 -28.25 6.85
N PRO A 293 9.67 -27.23 7.69
CA PRO A 293 8.61 -26.33 8.14
C PRO A 293 8.04 -25.54 6.95
N ASP A 294 6.82 -25.03 7.08
CA ASP A 294 6.21 -24.20 6.04
C ASP A 294 7.07 -22.97 5.78
N GLN A 295 7.27 -22.60 4.51
CA GLN A 295 8.22 -21.56 4.07
C GLN A 295 9.68 -21.77 4.54
N GLY A 296 10.06 -23.02 4.82
CA GLY A 296 11.40 -23.41 5.23
C GLY A 296 12.00 -24.54 4.40
N GLU A 297 13.28 -24.79 4.65
CA GLU A 297 14.09 -25.83 4.02
C GLU A 297 14.67 -26.73 5.10
N LEU A 298 14.84 -28.00 4.76
CA LEU A 298 15.40 -29.04 5.63
C LEU A 298 16.58 -29.71 4.94
N ASN A 299 17.73 -29.69 5.59
CA ASN A 299 18.92 -30.39 5.11
C ASN A 299 19.41 -31.38 6.19
N CYS A 300 19.38 -32.67 5.88
CA CYS A 300 19.73 -33.73 6.82
C CYS A 300 21.01 -34.47 6.40
N SER A 301 21.89 -34.71 7.36
CA SER A 301 23.03 -35.60 7.24
C SER A 301 22.76 -36.90 8.02
N HIS A 302 22.73 -38.02 7.31
CA HIS A 302 22.43 -39.35 7.85
C HIS A 302 23.72 -40.17 7.96
N LEU A 303 24.04 -40.65 9.17
CA LEU A 303 25.29 -41.38 9.43
C LEU A 303 25.14 -42.90 9.31
N HIS A 304 24.07 -43.45 9.90
CA HIS A 304 23.82 -44.91 9.99
C HIS A 304 22.53 -45.36 9.25
N GLY A 305 21.93 -44.46 8.48
CA GLY A 305 20.66 -44.67 7.77
C GLY A 305 19.72 -43.47 7.87
N ASP A 306 18.67 -43.47 7.05
CA ASP A 306 17.67 -42.40 7.01
C ASP A 306 17.01 -42.19 8.38
N PHE A 307 17.21 -41.01 8.97
CA PHE A 307 16.65 -40.58 10.26
C PHE A 307 16.99 -41.52 11.43
N THR A 308 18.15 -42.19 11.40
CA THR A 308 18.64 -43.03 12.50
C THR A 308 19.49 -42.24 13.50
N PHE A 309 19.83 -42.84 14.64
CA PHE A 309 20.71 -42.29 15.68
C PHE A 309 21.95 -41.60 15.08
N GLY A 310 22.24 -40.39 15.57
CA GLY A 310 23.33 -39.54 15.06
C GLY A 310 22.99 -38.79 13.77
N SER A 311 21.79 -38.94 13.20
CA SER A 311 21.32 -38.07 12.12
C SER A 311 21.14 -36.64 12.64
N THR A 312 21.64 -35.66 11.88
CA THR A 312 21.50 -34.23 12.19
C THR A 312 20.77 -33.54 11.05
N CYS A 313 19.73 -32.79 11.38
CA CYS A 313 18.93 -32.04 10.41
C CYS A 313 18.99 -30.56 10.74
N ALA A 314 19.49 -29.76 9.80
CA ALA A 314 19.54 -28.30 9.88
C ALA A 314 18.32 -27.68 9.18
N PHE A 315 17.81 -26.61 9.79
CA PHE A 315 16.62 -25.89 9.32
C PHE A 315 17.02 -24.48 8.91
N SER A 316 16.47 -24.01 7.80
CA SER A 316 16.61 -22.64 7.33
C SER A 316 15.28 -22.13 6.79
N CYS A 317 15.04 -20.83 6.88
CA CYS A 317 13.82 -20.21 6.36
C CYS A 317 14.08 -19.54 5.01
N GLN A 318 13.05 -19.49 4.17
CA GLN A 318 13.08 -18.73 2.94
C GLN A 318 13.19 -17.23 3.22
N THR A 319 13.60 -16.45 2.22
CA THR A 319 13.77 -15.00 2.36
C THR A 319 12.47 -14.33 2.85
N GLY A 320 12.59 -13.49 3.87
CA GLY A 320 11.44 -12.79 4.47
C GLY A 320 10.79 -13.51 5.65
N PHE A 321 11.30 -14.70 6.02
CA PHE A 321 10.91 -15.44 7.21
C PHE A 321 12.11 -15.63 8.14
N VAL A 322 11.86 -15.63 9.44
CA VAL A 322 12.86 -15.86 10.48
C VAL A 322 12.58 -17.18 11.19
N LEU A 323 13.65 -17.91 11.52
CA LEU A 323 13.54 -19.19 12.23
C LEU A 323 13.32 -18.95 13.72
N THR A 324 12.17 -19.40 14.23
CA THR A 324 11.85 -19.41 15.65
C THR A 324 11.99 -20.85 16.16
N GLY A 325 13.06 -21.12 16.92
CA GLY A 325 13.36 -22.44 17.47
C GLY A 325 14.83 -22.85 17.25
N PRO A 326 15.18 -24.13 17.44
CA PRO A 326 16.54 -24.61 17.24
C PRO A 326 16.91 -24.67 15.75
N GLU A 327 18.12 -24.20 15.40
CA GLU A 327 18.67 -24.22 14.03
C GLU A 327 18.96 -25.64 13.51
N SER A 328 19.18 -26.59 14.41
CA SER A 328 19.38 -27.99 14.05
C SER A 328 18.84 -28.92 15.12
N ARG A 329 18.47 -30.13 14.71
CA ARG A 329 18.02 -31.21 15.58
C ARG A 329 18.83 -32.46 15.32
N GLU A 330 19.07 -33.26 16.36
CA GLU A 330 19.85 -34.50 16.31
C GLU A 330 18.99 -35.68 16.82
N CYS A 331 19.08 -36.81 16.14
CA CYS A 331 18.39 -38.05 16.53
C CYS A 331 19.15 -38.73 17.67
N THR A 332 18.50 -38.84 18.83
CA THR A 332 19.10 -39.36 20.07
C THR A 332 18.98 -40.88 20.19
N ALA A 333 19.75 -41.46 21.11
CA ALA A 333 19.70 -42.90 21.42
C ALA A 333 18.37 -43.35 22.06
N MET A 334 17.45 -42.42 22.33
CA MET A 334 16.09 -42.73 22.79
C MET A 334 15.07 -42.79 21.65
N GLY A 335 15.49 -42.59 20.39
CA GLY A 335 14.60 -42.54 19.23
C GLY A 335 13.79 -41.24 19.14
N THR A 336 14.23 -40.17 19.80
CA THR A 336 13.62 -38.85 19.75
C THR A 336 14.61 -37.80 19.24
N TRP A 337 14.09 -36.76 18.60
CA TRP A 337 14.87 -35.60 18.16
C TRP A 337 15.10 -34.63 19.32
N THR A 338 16.28 -34.00 19.36
CA THR A 338 16.57 -32.91 20.29
C THR A 338 15.74 -31.67 19.99
N GLY A 339 15.36 -30.92 21.04
CA GLY A 339 14.62 -29.66 20.94
C GLY A 339 13.20 -29.80 20.37
N ASP A 340 12.49 -28.67 20.32
CA ASP A 340 11.16 -28.58 19.71
C ASP A 340 11.26 -28.41 18.19
N THR A 341 10.14 -28.60 17.49
CA THR A 341 10.05 -28.36 16.03
C THR A 341 10.15 -26.86 15.74
N PRO A 342 11.18 -26.37 15.02
CA PRO A 342 11.29 -24.95 14.69
C PRO A 342 10.20 -24.54 13.69
N GLN A 343 9.85 -23.26 13.69
CA GLN A 343 8.87 -22.66 12.78
C GLN A 343 9.51 -21.49 12.04
N CYS A 344 9.08 -21.24 10.79
CA CYS A 344 9.46 -20.06 10.03
C CYS A 344 8.33 -19.04 10.12
N GLU A 345 8.59 -17.93 10.79
CA GLU A 345 7.61 -16.86 11.00
C GLU A 345 7.94 -15.68 10.08
N ALA A 346 6.93 -15.09 9.46
CA ALA A 346 7.15 -13.95 8.57
C ALA A 346 7.70 -12.75 9.37
N ILE A 347 8.71 -12.08 8.84
CA ILE A 347 9.36 -10.95 9.53
C ILE A 347 8.37 -9.80 9.68
N ALA A 348 8.17 -9.33 10.91
CA ALA A 348 7.27 -8.22 11.21
C ALA A 348 7.91 -6.86 10.91
N CYS A 349 7.16 -5.99 10.22
CA CYS A 349 7.48 -4.57 10.10
C CYS A 349 6.76 -3.74 11.17
N PRO A 350 7.24 -2.51 11.48
CA PRO A 350 6.52 -1.60 12.35
C PRO A 350 5.09 -1.35 11.88
N VAL A 351 4.11 -1.39 12.78
CA VAL A 351 2.70 -1.16 12.45
C VAL A 351 2.52 0.25 11.86
N LEU A 352 1.95 0.34 10.67
CA LEU A 352 1.62 1.61 10.03
C LEU A 352 0.27 2.14 10.52
N ARG A 353 0.14 3.47 10.51
CA ARG A 353 -1.11 4.18 10.80
C ARG A 353 -1.43 5.12 9.66
N ALA A 354 -2.72 5.41 9.46
CA ALA A 354 -3.14 6.39 8.49
C ALA A 354 -2.55 7.77 8.82
N PRO A 355 -2.00 8.50 7.82
CA PRO A 355 -1.55 9.87 8.02
C PRO A 355 -2.75 10.77 8.38
N GLY A 356 -2.48 11.92 9.02
CA GLY A 356 -3.55 12.88 9.35
C GLY A 356 -4.30 13.31 8.10
N GLN A 357 -5.64 13.29 8.13
CA GLN A 357 -6.52 13.55 6.97
C GLN A 357 -6.31 12.57 5.79
N GLY A 358 -5.78 11.38 6.06
CA GLY A 358 -5.65 10.30 5.10
C GLY A 358 -6.27 8.99 5.57
N GLU A 359 -6.30 8.03 4.66
CA GLU A 359 -6.79 6.66 4.85
C GLU A 359 -5.66 5.68 4.53
N LEU A 360 -5.70 4.53 5.20
CA LEU A 360 -4.73 3.46 5.05
C LEU A 360 -5.49 2.17 4.73
N ASN A 361 -5.15 1.54 3.61
CA ASN A 361 -5.67 0.24 3.26
C ASN A 361 -4.52 -0.74 3.06
N CYS A 362 -4.45 -1.76 3.92
CA CYS A 362 -3.37 -2.74 3.90
C CYS A 362 -3.86 -4.11 3.46
N SER A 363 -3.03 -4.78 2.67
CA SER A 363 -3.16 -6.18 2.31
C SER A 363 -2.05 -6.97 2.99
N HIS A 364 -2.43 -7.99 3.76
CA HIS A 364 -1.54 -8.76 4.62
C HIS A 364 -1.49 -10.21 4.10
N LEU A 365 -0.36 -10.61 3.52
CA LEU A 365 -0.23 -11.93 2.90
C LEU A 365 0.12 -13.03 3.92
N HIS A 366 1.03 -12.72 4.86
CA HIS A 366 1.58 -13.68 5.83
C HIS A 366 1.31 -13.31 7.30
N GLY A 367 0.41 -12.36 7.53
CA GLY A 367 0.11 -11.81 8.85
C GLY A 367 0.09 -10.27 8.87
N ASP A 368 -0.47 -9.70 9.93
CA ASP A 368 -0.64 -8.25 10.06
C ASP A 368 0.73 -7.55 10.09
N PHE A 369 0.96 -6.68 9.10
CA PHE A 369 2.20 -5.91 8.93
C PHE A 369 3.48 -6.76 8.83
N THR A 370 3.40 -7.99 8.32
CA THR A 370 4.57 -8.85 8.07
C THR A 370 5.10 -8.72 6.64
N PHE A 371 6.24 -9.36 6.36
CA PHE A 371 6.87 -9.42 5.03
C PHE A 371 5.86 -9.67 3.91
N GLY A 372 5.97 -8.89 2.83
CA GLY A 372 5.04 -8.90 1.70
C GLY A 372 3.73 -8.16 1.94
N SER A 373 3.50 -7.59 3.14
CA SER A 373 2.35 -6.69 3.35
C SER A 373 2.51 -5.43 2.50
N THR A 374 1.46 -5.06 1.77
CA THR A 374 1.41 -3.81 0.99
C THR A 374 0.31 -2.92 1.53
N CYS A 375 0.67 -1.69 1.90
CA CYS A 375 -0.24 -0.68 2.42
C CYS A 375 -0.33 0.49 1.45
N ALA A 376 -1.52 0.76 0.94
CA ALA A 376 -1.84 1.89 0.08
C ALA A 376 -2.37 3.06 0.91
N PHE A 377 -1.95 4.27 0.53
CA PHE A 377 -2.31 5.52 1.20
C PHE A 377 -3.15 6.38 0.26
N SER A 378 -4.20 6.99 0.80
CA SER A 378 -5.02 7.96 0.09
C SER A 378 -5.36 9.14 0.99
N CYS A 379 -5.52 10.32 0.42
CA CYS A 379 -5.92 11.51 1.19
C CYS A 379 -7.42 11.76 1.06
N GLN A 380 -8.01 12.33 2.11
CA GLN A 380 -9.39 12.78 2.08
C GLN A 380 -9.56 13.94 1.09
N LYS A 381 -10.80 14.19 0.67
CA LYS A 381 -11.13 15.26 -0.27
C LYS A 381 -10.57 16.61 0.20
N GLY A 382 -9.84 17.30 -0.69
CA GLY A 382 -9.23 18.60 -0.40
C GLY A 382 -7.79 18.53 0.13
N PHE A 383 -7.23 17.34 0.23
CA PHE A 383 -5.83 17.09 0.55
C PHE A 383 -5.15 16.29 -0.57
N VAL A 384 -3.86 16.53 -0.79
CA VAL A 384 -3.02 15.83 -1.77
C VAL A 384 -1.98 14.98 -1.05
N LEU A 385 -1.71 13.79 -1.57
CA LEU A 385 -0.72 12.87 -1.01
C LEU A 385 0.69 13.31 -1.43
N MET A 386 1.55 13.53 -0.44
CA MET A 386 2.96 13.83 -0.62
C MET A 386 3.77 12.60 -0.23
N GLY A 387 4.47 12.00 -1.19
CA GLY A 387 5.23 10.75 -1.01
C GLY A 387 4.69 9.58 -1.85
N PRO A 388 5.12 8.35 -1.55
CA PRO A 388 4.69 7.16 -2.30
C PRO A 388 3.23 6.78 -2.02
N GLU A 389 2.51 6.36 -3.06
CA GLU A 389 1.10 5.91 -2.97
C GLU A 389 0.92 4.59 -2.22
N SER A 390 1.97 3.77 -2.16
CA SER A 390 1.98 2.53 -1.40
C SER A 390 3.36 2.22 -0.85
N ARG A 391 3.40 1.45 0.25
CA ARG A 391 4.62 0.94 0.86
C ARG A 391 4.50 -0.56 1.06
N GLU A 392 5.62 -1.25 0.95
CA GLU A 392 5.72 -2.70 1.09
C GLU A 392 6.67 -3.07 2.24
N CYS A 393 6.30 -4.07 3.04
CA CYS A 393 7.13 -4.60 4.11
C CYS A 393 8.21 -5.54 3.53
N THR A 394 9.47 -5.16 3.70
CA THR A 394 10.62 -5.86 3.12
C THR A 394 11.14 -6.97 4.02
N ALA A 395 11.97 -7.86 3.46
CA ALA A 395 12.62 -8.95 4.20
C ALA A 395 13.59 -8.47 5.31
N MET A 396 13.88 -7.16 5.37
CA MET A 396 14.69 -6.54 6.42
C MET A 396 13.85 -6.08 7.62
N GLY A 397 12.52 -6.29 7.61
CA GLY A 397 11.61 -5.82 8.66
C GLY A 397 11.36 -4.31 8.61
N THR A 398 11.59 -3.67 7.46
CA THR A 398 11.36 -2.24 7.25
C THR A 398 10.44 -2.00 6.06
N TRP A 399 9.69 -0.91 6.10
CA TRP A 399 8.85 -0.47 4.99
C TRP A 399 9.69 0.21 3.91
N ALA A 400 9.47 -0.18 2.65
CA ALA A 400 10.07 0.47 1.51
C ALA A 400 9.59 1.93 1.36
N GLY A 401 10.49 2.82 0.93
CA GLY A 401 10.21 4.24 0.72
C GLY A 401 10.00 5.06 1.99
N ASP A 402 9.86 6.37 1.82
CA ASP A 402 9.59 7.32 2.91
C ASP A 402 8.11 7.30 3.34
N SER A 403 7.83 7.81 4.54
CA SER A 403 6.46 7.87 5.07
C SER A 403 5.68 9.01 4.38
N PRO A 404 4.56 8.73 3.69
CA PRO A 404 3.78 9.76 3.03
C PRO A 404 2.90 10.54 4.02
N HIS A 405 2.56 11.78 3.66
CA HIS A 405 1.64 12.63 4.43
C HIS A 405 0.69 13.40 3.51
N CYS A 406 -0.46 13.81 4.06
CA CYS A 406 -1.46 14.56 3.32
C CYS A 406 -1.32 16.06 3.60
N GLU A 407 -1.23 16.86 2.54
CA GLU A 407 -1.19 18.32 2.63
C GLU A 407 -2.46 18.94 2.05
N ALA A 408 -2.98 19.99 2.70
CA ALA A 408 -4.19 20.67 2.22
C ALA A 408 -3.90 21.37 0.89
N ILE A 409 -4.80 21.23 -0.08
CA ILE A 409 -4.63 21.84 -1.41
C ILE A 409 -4.65 23.37 -1.28
N ALA A 410 -3.60 24.02 -1.78
CA ALA A 410 -3.47 25.47 -1.76
C ALA A 410 -4.27 26.13 -2.89
N CYS A 411 -5.00 27.19 -2.58
CA CYS A 411 -5.59 28.09 -3.56
C CYS A 411 -4.66 29.29 -3.82
N PRO A 412 -4.81 29.98 -4.97
CA PRO A 412 -4.08 31.21 -5.26
C PRO A 412 -4.23 32.24 -4.13
N VAL A 413 -3.12 32.85 -3.72
CA VAL A 413 -3.11 33.91 -2.70
C VAL A 413 -3.68 35.19 -3.31
N PHE A 414 -4.59 35.86 -2.59
CA PHE A 414 -5.12 37.16 -2.99
C PHE A 414 -4.80 38.25 -1.97
N SER A 415 -4.81 39.49 -2.43
CA SER A 415 -4.75 40.70 -1.61
C SER A 415 -6.14 41.36 -1.51
N ALA A 416 -6.31 42.26 -0.53
CA ALA A 416 -7.56 42.97 -0.36
C ALA A 416 -7.89 43.79 -1.63
N PRO A 417 -9.18 43.91 -2.00
CA PRO A 417 -9.59 44.81 -3.07
C PRO A 417 -9.12 46.24 -2.80
N GLU A 418 -8.82 47.01 -3.84
CA GLU A 418 -8.47 48.43 -3.66
C GLU A 418 -9.63 49.17 -2.97
N LYS A 419 -9.33 49.93 -1.90
CA LYS A 419 -10.34 50.56 -1.01
C LYS A 419 -11.30 49.56 -0.32
N GLY A 420 -10.92 48.29 -0.22
CA GLY A 420 -11.59 47.26 0.55
C GLY A 420 -10.71 46.66 1.64
N GLU A 421 -11.33 45.91 2.54
CA GLU A 421 -10.69 45.10 3.57
C GLU A 421 -10.99 43.62 3.31
N MET A 422 -10.03 42.76 3.65
CA MET A 422 -10.20 41.31 3.58
C MET A 422 -9.92 40.70 4.94
N HIS A 423 -10.79 39.79 5.38
CA HIS A 423 -10.57 38.99 6.57
C HIS A 423 -10.70 37.52 6.21
N CYS A 424 -9.64 36.75 6.44
CA CYS A 424 -9.60 35.34 6.10
C CYS A 424 -9.49 34.48 7.35
N SER A 425 -10.25 33.40 7.35
CA SER A 425 -10.16 32.30 8.32
C SER A 425 -9.52 31.10 7.62
N HIS A 426 -8.42 30.61 8.19
CA HIS A 426 -7.59 29.56 7.60
C HIS A 426 -7.64 28.30 8.46
N LEU A 427 -8.39 27.29 8.03
CA LEU A 427 -8.63 26.08 8.82
C LEU A 427 -7.45 25.10 8.80
N HIS A 428 -6.82 24.93 7.64
CA HIS A 428 -5.76 23.94 7.39
C HIS A 428 -4.46 24.57 6.86
N GLY A 429 -4.25 25.86 7.10
CA GLY A 429 -3.11 26.64 6.60
C GLY A 429 -3.53 27.85 5.75
N ASN A 430 -2.58 28.76 5.50
CA ASN A 430 -2.85 30.00 4.79
C ASN A 430 -3.30 29.74 3.34
N PHE A 431 -4.51 30.18 3.01
CA PHE A 431 -5.14 30.05 1.69
C PHE A 431 -5.27 28.60 1.20
N THR A 432 -5.38 27.62 2.09
CA THR A 432 -5.63 26.21 1.74
C THR A 432 -7.11 25.82 1.80
N PHE A 433 -7.44 24.62 1.34
CA PHE A 433 -8.80 24.06 1.31
C PHE A 433 -9.59 24.34 2.61
N GLY A 434 -10.82 24.84 2.46
CA GLY A 434 -11.67 25.26 3.57
C GLY A 434 -11.37 26.67 4.11
N SER A 435 -10.36 27.37 3.58
CA SER A 435 -10.16 28.79 3.90
C SER A 435 -11.33 29.62 3.40
N THR A 436 -11.88 30.47 4.26
CA THR A 436 -12.98 31.39 3.92
C THR A 436 -12.54 32.83 4.13
N CYS A 437 -12.63 33.64 3.08
CA CYS A 437 -12.30 35.06 3.11
C CYS A 437 -13.56 35.89 2.89
N THR A 438 -13.82 36.83 3.79
CA THR A 438 -14.91 37.81 3.72
C THR A 438 -14.37 39.17 3.32
N PHE A 439 -15.13 39.89 2.49
CA PHE A 439 -14.73 41.17 1.92
C PHE A 439 -15.69 42.27 2.35
N SER A 440 -15.14 43.43 2.70
CA SER A 440 -15.91 44.64 3.02
C SER A 440 -15.28 45.84 2.34
N CYS A 441 -16.07 46.88 2.06
CA CYS A 441 -15.57 48.11 1.45
C CYS A 441 -15.47 49.24 2.48
N GLN A 442 -14.49 50.12 2.27
CA GLN A 442 -14.36 51.34 3.07
C GLN A 442 -15.59 52.24 2.87
N LYS A 443 -15.86 53.12 3.83
CA LYS A 443 -17.00 54.05 3.79
C LYS A 443 -17.04 54.82 2.47
N GLY A 444 -18.21 54.83 1.82
CA GLY A 444 -18.43 55.53 0.54
C GLY A 444 -18.17 54.66 -0.70
N PHE A 445 -17.82 53.38 -0.52
CA PHE A 445 -17.69 52.39 -1.58
C PHE A 445 -18.65 51.23 -1.33
N VAL A 446 -19.19 50.63 -2.39
CA VAL A 446 -20.08 49.48 -2.36
C VAL A 446 -19.37 48.24 -2.92
N LEU A 447 -19.61 47.08 -2.31
CA LEU A 447 -19.03 45.81 -2.73
C LEU A 447 -19.75 45.28 -3.96
N MET A 448 -19.01 45.07 -5.03
CA MET A 448 -19.48 44.47 -6.27
C MET A 448 -18.88 43.06 -6.40
N GLY A 449 -19.73 42.04 -6.24
CA GLY A 449 -19.32 40.63 -6.24
C GLY A 449 -19.80 39.90 -4.98
N PRO A 450 -19.30 38.68 -4.72
CA PRO A 450 -19.66 37.90 -3.54
C PRO A 450 -19.02 38.48 -2.26
N GLU A 451 -19.79 38.49 -1.16
CA GLU A 451 -19.35 38.94 0.16
C GLU A 451 -18.30 38.03 0.79
N SER A 452 -18.32 36.74 0.44
CA SER A 452 -17.35 35.75 0.88
C SER A 452 -16.94 34.79 -0.24
N ARG A 453 -15.70 34.30 -0.15
CA ARG A 453 -15.16 33.27 -1.04
C ARG A 453 -14.54 32.16 -0.21
N GLU A 454 -14.63 30.93 -0.71
CA GLU A 454 -14.12 29.72 -0.07
C GLU A 454 -13.14 28.98 -0.99
N CYS A 455 -12.04 28.48 -0.44
CA CYS A 455 -11.07 27.66 -1.15
C CYS A 455 -11.57 26.22 -1.27
N THR A 456 -11.84 25.78 -2.50
CA THR A 456 -12.42 24.47 -2.80
C THR A 456 -11.37 23.36 -2.91
N ALA A 457 -11.83 22.11 -2.88
CA ALA A 457 -10.98 20.92 -2.98
C ALA A 457 -10.25 20.78 -4.32
N THR A 458 -10.54 21.62 -5.32
CA THR A 458 -9.86 21.66 -6.62
C THR A 458 -8.75 22.72 -6.67
N GLY A 459 -8.48 23.42 -5.56
CA GLY A 459 -7.49 24.50 -5.52
C GLY A 459 -7.97 25.81 -6.13
N THR A 460 -9.28 25.99 -6.27
CA THR A 460 -9.91 27.20 -6.83
C THR A 460 -10.81 27.88 -5.80
N TRP A 461 -10.90 29.20 -5.85
CA TRP A 461 -11.83 29.97 -5.03
C TRP A 461 -13.24 30.00 -5.63
N THR A 462 -14.27 29.95 -4.80
CA THR A 462 -15.66 30.12 -5.23
C THR A 462 -15.95 31.55 -5.70
N GLY A 463 -16.83 31.69 -6.70
CA GLY A 463 -17.29 32.99 -7.22
C GLY A 463 -16.21 33.84 -7.91
N ASP A 464 -16.61 35.01 -8.38
CA ASP A 464 -15.72 35.99 -9.01
C ASP A 464 -15.00 36.86 -7.96
N THR A 465 -13.90 37.50 -8.36
CA THR A 465 -13.14 38.41 -7.47
C THR A 465 -13.95 39.68 -7.20
N PRO A 466 -14.26 40.00 -5.91
CA PRO A 466 -15.04 41.18 -5.57
C PRO A 466 -14.21 42.46 -5.71
N ARG A 467 -14.89 43.58 -6.01
CA ARG A 467 -14.28 44.90 -6.15
C ARG A 467 -15.12 45.97 -5.44
N CYS A 468 -14.48 47.00 -4.92
CA CYS A 468 -15.15 48.12 -4.27
C CYS A 468 -15.29 49.27 -5.26
N GLU A 469 -16.52 49.67 -5.57
CA GLU A 469 -16.83 50.78 -6.48
C GLU A 469 -17.38 51.97 -5.67
N ALA A 470 -16.99 53.19 -6.02
CA ALA A 470 -17.44 54.39 -5.32
C ALA A 470 -18.94 54.60 -5.52
N ILE A 471 -19.66 54.96 -4.45
CA ILE A 471 -21.12 55.16 -4.51
C ILE A 471 -21.42 56.39 -5.39
N ALA A 472 -22.28 56.22 -6.39
CA ALA A 472 -22.68 57.29 -7.30
C ALA A 472 -23.78 58.18 -6.69
N CYS A 473 -23.63 59.49 -6.82
CA CYS A 473 -24.69 60.46 -6.57
C CYS A 473 -25.45 60.82 -7.87
N PRO A 474 -26.67 61.35 -7.78
CA PRO A 474 -27.39 61.87 -8.95
C PRO A 474 -26.56 62.91 -9.70
N VAL A 475 -26.51 62.85 -11.03
CA VAL A 475 -25.75 63.80 -11.85
C VAL A 475 -26.30 65.22 -11.66
N LEU A 476 -25.43 66.17 -11.28
CA LEU A 476 -25.78 67.59 -11.19
C LEU A 476 -25.62 68.28 -12.55
N ARG A 477 -26.45 69.30 -12.78
CA ARG A 477 -26.39 70.17 -13.96
C ARG A 477 -26.24 71.62 -13.52
N ALA A 478 -25.65 72.45 -14.39
CA ALA A 478 -25.54 73.87 -14.13
C ALA A 478 -26.93 74.52 -14.02
N PRO A 479 -27.17 75.39 -13.01
CA PRO A 479 -28.42 76.15 -12.91
C PRO A 479 -28.54 77.14 -14.07
N ASP A 480 -29.78 77.50 -14.43
CA ASP A 480 -30.02 78.50 -15.48
C ASP A 480 -29.32 79.83 -15.14
N GLN A 481 -28.60 80.41 -16.10
CA GLN A 481 -27.74 81.60 -15.91
C GLN A 481 -26.62 81.41 -14.86
N GLY A 482 -26.22 80.17 -14.60
CA GLY A 482 -25.07 79.83 -13.77
C GLY A 482 -24.12 78.82 -14.42
N GLU A 483 -22.99 78.61 -13.76
CA GLU A 483 -21.94 77.66 -14.15
C GLU A 483 -21.76 76.62 -13.05
N LEU A 484 -21.36 75.41 -13.46
CA LEU A 484 -21.09 74.29 -12.57
C LEU A 484 -19.66 73.81 -12.82
N ASN A 485 -18.85 73.81 -11.76
CA ASN A 485 -17.50 73.27 -11.80
C ASN A 485 -17.37 72.15 -10.77
N CYS A 486 -17.14 70.92 -11.23
CA CYS A 486 -17.06 69.75 -10.37
C CYS A 486 -15.64 69.16 -10.34
N SER A 487 -15.19 68.78 -9.15
CA SER A 487 -14.01 67.92 -8.95
C SER A 487 -14.48 66.51 -8.62
N HIS A 488 -13.98 65.53 -9.38
CA HIS A 488 -14.36 64.12 -9.26
C HIS A 488 -13.17 63.31 -8.75
N LEU A 489 -13.20 62.90 -7.47
CA LEU A 489 -12.08 62.21 -6.83
C LEU A 489 -12.00 60.72 -7.18
N HIS A 490 -13.16 60.05 -7.28
CA HIS A 490 -13.28 58.60 -7.46
C HIS A 490 -14.17 58.21 -8.64
N GLY A 491 -14.33 59.11 -9.62
CA GLY A 491 -15.22 58.96 -10.78
C GLY A 491 -16.30 60.05 -10.85
N ASP A 492 -16.94 60.17 -12.00
CA ASP A 492 -17.91 61.24 -12.28
C ASP A 492 -19.11 61.16 -11.34
N PHE A 493 -19.33 62.23 -10.57
CA PHE A 493 -20.41 62.38 -9.59
C PHE A 493 -20.46 61.25 -8.53
N THR A 494 -19.32 60.64 -8.17
CA THR A 494 -19.23 59.63 -7.11
C THR A 494 -18.80 60.21 -5.75
N PHE A 495 -18.85 59.40 -4.70
CA PHE A 495 -18.49 59.77 -3.32
C PHE A 495 -17.21 60.60 -3.24
N GLY A 496 -17.29 61.75 -2.55
CA GLY A 496 -16.20 62.73 -2.45
C GLY A 496 -16.08 63.68 -3.64
N SER A 497 -16.98 63.61 -4.63
CA SER A 497 -17.10 64.65 -5.66
C SER A 497 -17.63 65.95 -5.05
N THR A 498 -17.00 67.08 -5.39
CA THR A 498 -17.43 68.41 -4.94
C THR A 498 -17.73 69.29 -6.13
N CYS A 499 -18.95 69.82 -6.19
CA CYS A 499 -19.40 70.69 -7.27
C CYS A 499 -19.65 72.10 -6.72
N ALA A 500 -18.93 73.09 -7.24
CA ALA A 500 -19.10 74.50 -6.94
C ALA A 500 -20.00 75.18 -7.98
N PHE A 501 -20.84 76.09 -7.51
CA PHE A 501 -21.79 76.84 -8.32
C PHE A 501 -21.41 78.32 -8.35
N SER A 502 -21.50 78.94 -9.52
CA SER A 502 -21.34 80.38 -9.70
C SER A 502 -22.45 80.91 -10.62
N CYS A 503 -22.87 82.16 -10.41
CA CYS A 503 -23.85 82.81 -11.28
C CYS A 503 -23.16 83.76 -12.26
N GLN A 504 -23.74 83.89 -13.45
CA GLN A 504 -23.28 84.86 -14.44
C GLN A 504 -23.53 86.30 -13.94
N THR A 505 -22.77 87.25 -14.47
CA THR A 505 -22.86 88.67 -14.09
C THR A 505 -24.29 89.19 -14.16
N GLY A 506 -24.76 89.81 -13.07
CA GLY A 506 -26.13 90.35 -12.97
C GLY A 506 -27.14 89.40 -12.32
N PHE A 507 -26.70 88.21 -11.87
CA PHE A 507 -27.48 87.25 -11.10
C PHE A 507 -26.77 86.93 -9.76
N VAL A 508 -27.56 86.71 -8.71
CA VAL A 508 -27.09 86.32 -7.37
C VAL A 508 -27.36 84.85 -7.11
N LEU A 509 -26.41 84.15 -6.47
CA LEU A 509 -26.54 82.74 -6.12
C LEU A 509 -27.46 82.58 -4.89
N MET A 510 -28.52 81.80 -5.04
CA MET A 510 -29.44 81.44 -3.98
C MET A 510 -29.26 79.95 -3.63
N GLY A 511 -28.66 79.69 -2.47
CA GLY A 511 -28.34 78.34 -1.99
C GLY A 511 -26.86 78.20 -1.59
N PRO A 512 -26.38 76.97 -1.33
CA PRO A 512 -24.99 76.72 -0.95
C PRO A 512 -24.01 76.91 -2.12
N GLU A 513 -22.86 77.56 -1.89
CA GLU A 513 -21.85 77.80 -2.93
C GLU A 513 -21.21 76.51 -3.50
N SER A 514 -21.23 75.43 -2.73
CA SER A 514 -20.76 74.11 -3.17
C SER A 514 -21.58 72.99 -2.55
N ARG A 515 -21.63 71.84 -3.24
CA ARG A 515 -22.28 70.62 -2.79
C ARG A 515 -21.30 69.45 -2.93
N GLU A 516 -21.34 68.52 -1.99
CA GLU A 516 -20.46 67.35 -1.92
C GLU A 516 -21.28 66.06 -1.97
N CYS A 517 -20.82 65.07 -2.73
CA CYS A 517 -21.43 63.75 -2.82
C CYS A 517 -21.05 62.90 -1.60
N THR A 518 -22.05 62.57 -0.78
CA THR A 518 -21.85 61.85 0.48
C THR A 518 -21.83 60.33 0.31
N ALA A 519 -21.37 59.63 1.36
CA ALA A 519 -21.28 58.16 1.39
C ALA A 519 -22.64 57.44 1.29
N THR A 520 -23.76 58.18 1.36
CA THR A 520 -25.11 57.65 1.17
C THR A 520 -25.64 57.82 -0.25
N GLY A 521 -24.84 58.35 -1.18
CA GLY A 521 -25.26 58.61 -2.56
C GLY A 521 -26.14 59.86 -2.71
N THR A 522 -26.06 60.80 -1.77
CA THR A 522 -26.82 62.06 -1.78
C THR A 522 -25.88 63.27 -1.73
N TRP A 523 -26.29 64.36 -2.38
CA TRP A 523 -25.57 65.64 -2.31
C TRP A 523 -25.88 66.40 -1.02
N THR A 524 -24.89 67.05 -0.45
CA THR A 524 -25.09 67.97 0.68
C THR A 524 -25.88 69.22 0.25
N GLY A 525 -26.67 69.77 1.16
CA GLY A 525 -27.44 71.01 0.96
C GLY A 525 -28.58 70.91 -0.07
N ASP A 526 -29.35 71.99 -0.16
CA ASP A 526 -30.47 72.12 -1.10
C ASP A 526 -30.01 72.56 -2.50
N ALA A 527 -30.93 72.53 -3.47
CA ALA A 527 -30.65 72.96 -4.84
C ALA A 527 -30.33 74.46 -4.94
N THR A 528 -29.29 74.79 -5.69
CA THR A 528 -28.85 76.16 -5.98
C THR A 528 -29.54 76.72 -7.22
N ARG A 529 -29.85 78.02 -7.22
CA ARG A 529 -30.40 78.73 -8.38
C ARG A 529 -29.84 80.14 -8.48
N CYS A 530 -29.79 80.69 -9.69
CA CYS A 530 -29.35 82.07 -9.94
C CYS A 530 -30.57 82.97 -10.16
N GLU A 531 -30.72 84.01 -9.35
CA GLU A 531 -31.81 84.98 -9.47
C GLU A 531 -31.29 86.33 -9.96
N ALA A 532 -32.01 86.99 -10.87
CA ALA A 532 -31.58 88.27 -11.43
C ALA A 532 -31.58 89.37 -10.36
N ILE A 533 -30.54 90.21 -10.34
CA ILE A 533 -30.41 91.31 -9.38
C ILE A 533 -31.50 92.37 -9.66
N THR A 534 -32.25 92.76 -8.64
CA THR A 534 -33.35 93.74 -8.74
C THR A 534 -32.86 95.18 -8.59
N CYS A 535 -33.32 96.09 -9.44
CA CYS A 535 -33.14 97.54 -9.28
C CYS A 535 -34.37 98.20 -8.62
N PRO A 536 -34.24 99.40 -8.03
CA PRO A 536 -35.36 100.17 -7.49
C PRO A 536 -36.47 100.37 -8.53
N VAL A 537 -37.74 100.26 -8.13
CA VAL A 537 -38.88 100.42 -9.04
C VAL A 537 -38.96 101.87 -9.54
N LEU A 538 -39.03 102.05 -10.87
CA LEU A 538 -39.21 103.37 -11.51
C LEU A 538 -40.69 103.67 -11.72
N ARG A 539 -41.06 104.95 -11.68
CA ARG A 539 -42.41 105.45 -11.96
C ARG A 539 -42.38 106.51 -13.07
N ALA A 540 -43.50 106.69 -13.75
CA ALA A 540 -43.62 107.72 -14.79
C ALA A 540 -43.47 109.14 -14.20
N PRO A 541 -42.68 110.03 -14.85
CA PRO A 541 -42.59 111.44 -14.45
C PRO A 541 -43.93 112.18 -14.63
N ASP A 542 -44.18 113.22 -13.83
CA ASP A 542 -45.35 114.08 -14.03
C ASP A 542 -45.33 114.71 -15.44
N HIS A 543 -46.45 114.61 -16.17
CA HIS A 543 -46.57 114.97 -17.60
C HIS A 543 -45.66 114.17 -18.55
N GLY A 544 -45.22 112.96 -18.14
CA GLY A 544 -44.48 112.01 -18.96
C GLY A 544 -45.02 110.59 -18.93
N GLU A 545 -44.54 109.75 -19.85
CA GLU A 545 -44.84 108.32 -19.97
C GLU A 545 -43.57 107.48 -19.72
N LEU A 546 -43.75 106.33 -19.07
CA LEU A 546 -42.69 105.34 -18.80
C LEU A 546 -43.00 104.04 -19.53
N ASN A 547 -42.06 103.59 -20.37
CA ASN A 547 -42.15 102.31 -21.04
C ASN A 547 -40.92 101.46 -20.71
N CYS A 548 -41.13 100.35 -20.01
CA CYS A 548 -40.05 99.46 -19.57
C CYS A 548 -40.10 98.11 -20.29
N SER A 549 -38.93 97.64 -20.73
CA SER A 549 -38.71 96.29 -21.21
C SER A 549 -37.99 95.46 -20.12
N HIS A 550 -38.68 94.46 -19.58
CA HIS A 550 -38.18 93.58 -18.51
C HIS A 550 -37.75 92.23 -19.09
N LEU A 551 -36.44 91.90 -19.03
CA LEU A 551 -35.90 90.70 -19.67
C LEU A 551 -35.87 89.47 -18.74
N HIS A 552 -35.65 89.69 -17.45
CA HIS A 552 -35.48 88.61 -16.44
C HIS A 552 -36.38 88.79 -15.21
N GLY A 553 -37.41 89.64 -15.31
CA GLY A 553 -38.30 90.04 -14.22
C GLY A 553 -38.48 91.56 -14.13
N ASP A 554 -39.52 92.00 -13.42
CA ASP A 554 -39.84 93.43 -13.29
C ASP A 554 -38.70 94.19 -12.60
N PHE A 555 -38.18 95.20 -13.29
CA PHE A 555 -37.07 96.05 -12.84
C PHE A 555 -35.80 95.28 -12.45
N THR A 556 -35.54 94.09 -13.03
CA THR A 556 -34.29 93.31 -12.79
C THR A 556 -33.18 93.66 -13.77
N PHE A 557 -31.97 93.14 -13.53
CA PHE A 557 -30.78 93.29 -14.37
C PHE A 557 -31.11 93.15 -15.87
N GLY A 558 -30.67 94.12 -16.67
CA GLY A 558 -30.96 94.19 -18.09
C GLY A 558 -32.28 94.88 -18.45
N SER A 559 -33.15 95.19 -17.48
CA SER A 559 -34.35 96.01 -17.71
C SER A 559 -33.96 97.38 -18.25
N THR A 560 -34.64 97.83 -19.30
CA THR A 560 -34.46 99.18 -19.88
C THR A 560 -35.78 99.91 -19.84
N CYS A 561 -35.79 101.09 -19.22
CA CYS A 561 -36.95 101.94 -19.09
C CYS A 561 -36.72 103.24 -19.87
N ALA A 562 -37.56 103.51 -20.85
CA ALA A 562 -37.53 104.72 -21.67
C ALA A 562 -38.60 105.72 -21.18
N PHE A 563 -38.25 107.01 -21.22
CA PHE A 563 -39.09 108.11 -20.76
C PHE A 563 -39.44 109.03 -21.94
N SER A 564 -40.68 109.52 -21.98
CA SER A 564 -41.11 110.51 -22.97
C SER A 564 -42.04 111.55 -22.33
N CYS A 565 -42.04 112.79 -22.81
CA CYS A 565 -42.89 113.87 -22.30
C CYS A 565 -44.07 114.15 -23.22
N GLN A 566 -45.19 114.57 -22.63
CA GLN A 566 -46.37 115.04 -23.37
C GLN A 566 -46.08 116.34 -24.14
N THR A 567 -46.83 116.58 -25.22
CA THR A 567 -46.61 117.68 -26.16
C THR A 567 -46.65 119.05 -25.45
N GLY A 568 -45.57 119.84 -25.55
CA GLY A 568 -45.42 121.15 -24.87
C GLY A 568 -44.37 121.18 -23.75
N PHE A 569 -43.85 120.02 -23.35
CA PHE A 569 -42.81 119.87 -22.32
C PHE A 569 -41.57 119.17 -22.88
N ALA A 570 -40.38 119.60 -22.46
CA ALA A 570 -39.10 119.00 -22.81
C ALA A 570 -38.61 118.07 -21.69
N LEU A 571 -38.10 116.89 -22.06
CA LEU A 571 -37.51 115.94 -21.11
C LEU A 571 -36.18 116.48 -20.61
N MET A 572 -36.05 116.60 -19.29
CA MET A 572 -34.86 117.03 -18.58
C MET A 572 -34.27 115.84 -17.83
N GLY A 573 -33.19 115.28 -18.38
CA GLY A 573 -32.50 114.09 -17.86
C GLY A 573 -32.26 113.06 -18.96
N SER A 574 -31.94 111.83 -18.55
CA SER A 574 -31.73 110.69 -19.45
C SER A 574 -33.05 110.24 -20.07
N ASP A 575 -33.07 110.02 -21.39
CA ASP A 575 -34.23 109.48 -22.11
C ASP A 575 -34.46 107.99 -21.88
N SER A 576 -33.46 107.29 -21.35
CA SER A 576 -33.53 105.89 -20.96
C SER A 576 -32.63 105.56 -19.77
N CYS A 577 -33.11 104.68 -18.89
CA CYS A 577 -32.36 104.11 -17.79
C CYS A 577 -32.29 102.59 -17.94
N LYS A 578 -31.11 102.00 -17.71
CA LYS A 578 -30.90 100.54 -17.72
C LYS A 578 -30.51 100.03 -16.34
N CYS A 579 -31.09 98.91 -15.91
CA CYS A 579 -30.75 98.26 -14.65
C CYS A 579 -29.42 97.53 -14.77
N THR A 580 -28.44 97.93 -13.95
CA THR A 580 -27.07 97.42 -13.97
C THR A 580 -26.89 96.22 -13.03
N ALA A 581 -25.77 95.50 -13.19
CA ALA A 581 -25.42 94.34 -12.36
C ALA A 581 -25.14 94.71 -10.88
N MET A 582 -25.09 96.00 -10.56
CA MET A 582 -24.92 96.51 -9.20
C MET A 582 -26.27 96.81 -8.52
N GLY A 583 -27.41 96.52 -9.17
CA GLY A 583 -28.74 96.82 -8.65
C GLY A 583 -29.10 98.31 -8.71
N THR A 584 -28.42 99.10 -9.55
CA THR A 584 -28.68 100.54 -9.75
C THR A 584 -29.01 100.85 -11.21
N TRP A 585 -29.75 101.93 -11.44
CA TRP A 585 -30.03 102.45 -12.78
C TRP A 585 -28.84 103.26 -13.32
N THR A 586 -28.62 103.23 -14.63
CA THR A 586 -27.54 103.99 -15.30
C THR A 586 -27.67 105.51 -15.24
N GLY A 587 -28.82 106.04 -14.80
CA GLY A 587 -29.08 107.47 -14.67
C GLY A 587 -30.26 107.76 -13.72
N ASP A 588 -30.36 109.01 -13.28
CA ASP A 588 -31.44 109.50 -12.42
C ASP A 588 -32.75 109.66 -13.20
N ALA A 589 -33.89 109.57 -12.49
CA ALA A 589 -35.21 109.71 -13.12
C ALA A 589 -35.41 111.12 -13.72
N PRO A 590 -35.75 111.23 -15.03
CA PRO A 590 -35.95 112.53 -15.68
C PRO A 590 -37.28 113.19 -15.28
N HIS A 591 -37.42 114.49 -15.55
CA HIS A 591 -38.67 115.25 -15.38
C HIS A 591 -39.00 116.08 -16.64
N CYS A 592 -40.26 116.50 -16.81
CA CYS A 592 -40.74 117.23 -17.99
C CYS A 592 -40.94 118.73 -17.69
N GLU A 593 -40.28 119.63 -18.44
CA GLU A 593 -40.28 121.10 -18.20
C GLU A 593 -40.67 121.89 -19.46
N GLY A 594 -41.54 122.91 -19.35
CA GLY A 594 -42.08 123.68 -20.50
C GLY A 594 -41.06 124.64 -21.15
N ARG A 595 -41.08 124.80 -22.49
CA ARG A 595 -40.14 125.68 -23.24
C ARG A 595 -40.80 126.91 -23.87
N ALA A 596 -40.22 128.11 -23.62
CA ALA A 596 -39.83 129.12 -24.62
C ALA A 596 -38.96 130.27 -24.02
N ALA A 597 -37.96 130.75 -24.77
CA ALA A 597 -36.87 131.65 -24.34
C ALA A 597 -36.88 133.07 -24.98
N ALA A 598 -36.42 134.07 -24.21
CA ALA A 598 -35.74 135.36 -24.51
C ALA A 598 -36.34 136.50 -25.42
N THR A 599 -36.64 137.64 -24.75
CA THR A 599 -36.58 139.09 -25.12
C THR A 599 -37.10 139.67 -26.46
N ALA A 600 -38.12 140.57 -26.40
CA ALA A 600 -38.31 141.76 -27.26
C ALA A 600 -39.41 142.72 -26.72
N GLN A 601 -39.31 144.01 -27.05
CA GLN A 601 -40.07 145.19 -26.58
C GLN A 601 -41.61 145.14 -26.65
N ALA A 602 -42.30 145.76 -25.68
CA ALA A 602 -43.76 145.89 -25.62
C ALA A 602 -44.33 146.96 -26.59
N ILE A 603 -45.35 146.58 -27.36
CA ILE A 603 -45.97 147.34 -28.47
C ILE A 603 -47.05 148.31 -27.94
N ARG A 604 -47.01 149.58 -28.37
CA ARG A 604 -47.91 150.69 -27.97
C ARG A 604 -48.69 151.25 -29.16
N CYS A 605 -49.95 151.68 -28.95
CA CYS A 605 -50.75 152.44 -29.92
C CYS A 605 -50.71 153.96 -29.67
N SER A 606 -50.96 154.76 -30.72
CA SER A 606 -51.02 156.24 -30.63
C SER A 606 -52.24 156.74 -29.84
N ALA A 607 -52.07 157.75 -28.97
CA ALA A 607 -53.17 158.33 -28.18
C ALA A 607 -54.28 158.94 -29.06
N LEU A 608 -55.57 158.65 -28.75
CA LEU A 608 -56.73 159.14 -29.49
C LEU A 608 -57.24 160.48 -28.93
N THR A 609 -57.58 161.43 -29.82
CA THR A 609 -58.18 162.73 -29.46
C THR A 609 -59.71 162.70 -29.55
N THR A 610 -60.39 163.47 -28.68
CA THR A 610 -61.86 163.51 -28.61
C THR A 610 -62.48 164.25 -29.80
N PRO A 611 -63.62 163.78 -30.36
CA PRO A 611 -64.31 164.45 -31.48
C PRO A 611 -64.87 165.82 -31.07
N LYS A 612 -64.82 166.82 -31.96
CA LYS A 612 -65.46 168.13 -31.72
C LYS A 612 -66.97 167.96 -31.50
N MET A 613 -67.49 168.55 -30.41
CA MET A 613 -68.86 168.37 -29.92
C MET A 613 -69.24 166.93 -29.51
N GLY A 614 -68.24 166.13 -29.12
CA GLY A 614 -68.38 164.80 -28.53
C GLY A 614 -67.44 164.54 -27.35
N GLN A 615 -67.56 163.37 -26.73
CA GLN A 615 -66.75 162.91 -25.58
C GLN A 615 -66.23 161.49 -25.83
N ALA A 616 -65.07 161.14 -25.23
CA ALA A 616 -64.49 159.80 -25.30
C ALA A 616 -64.03 159.30 -23.92
N ALA A 617 -64.19 158.00 -23.65
CA ALA A 617 -63.76 157.33 -22.42
C ALA A 617 -62.96 156.06 -22.73
N CYS A 618 -61.76 155.91 -22.16
CA CYS A 618 -60.82 154.83 -22.47
C CYS A 618 -60.46 153.96 -21.25
N SER A 619 -60.15 152.68 -21.49
CA SER A 619 -59.67 151.71 -20.48
C SER A 619 -58.37 151.01 -20.93
N HIS A 620 -57.39 150.89 -20.00
CA HIS A 620 -56.01 150.46 -20.28
C HIS A 620 -55.57 149.34 -19.32
N LEU A 621 -55.51 148.09 -19.78
CA LEU A 621 -55.29 146.92 -18.91
C LEU A 621 -53.81 146.64 -18.59
N HIS A 622 -52.89 146.98 -19.50
CA HIS A 622 -51.46 146.66 -19.38
C HIS A 622 -50.55 147.89 -19.59
N GLY A 623 -51.07 149.09 -19.28
CA GLY A 623 -50.41 150.38 -19.48
C GLY A 623 -51.13 151.27 -20.50
N GLU A 624 -50.98 152.59 -20.38
CA GLU A 624 -51.71 153.54 -21.23
C GLU A 624 -51.48 153.26 -22.73
N PHE A 625 -52.60 153.07 -23.44
CA PHE A 625 -52.67 152.80 -24.88
C PHE A 625 -51.78 151.64 -25.35
N THR A 626 -51.55 150.62 -24.51
CA THR A 626 -50.90 149.35 -24.91
C THR A 626 -51.91 148.35 -25.47
N PHE A 627 -51.41 147.27 -26.09
CA PHE A 627 -52.23 146.19 -26.65
C PHE A 627 -53.37 145.76 -25.71
N GLY A 628 -54.60 145.76 -26.23
CA GLY A 628 -55.83 145.47 -25.46
C GLY A 628 -56.52 146.70 -24.85
N SER A 629 -56.01 147.92 -25.07
CA SER A 629 -56.70 149.16 -24.66
C SER A 629 -57.95 149.44 -25.49
N THR A 630 -59.06 149.87 -24.89
CA THR A 630 -60.34 150.17 -25.58
C THR A 630 -60.87 151.58 -25.26
N CYS A 631 -61.44 152.30 -26.25
CA CYS A 631 -61.99 153.66 -26.12
C CYS A 631 -63.37 153.82 -26.77
N ALA A 632 -64.36 154.35 -26.05
CA ALA A 632 -65.74 154.56 -26.53
C ALA A 632 -66.10 156.05 -26.73
N PHE A 633 -66.95 156.39 -27.71
CA PHE A 633 -67.27 157.76 -28.15
C PHE A 633 -68.78 158.11 -28.14
N SER A 634 -69.15 159.36 -27.84
CA SER A 634 -70.55 159.88 -27.88
C SER A 634 -70.63 161.37 -28.28
N CYS A 635 -71.79 161.85 -28.76
CA CYS A 635 -72.01 163.25 -29.20
C CYS A 635 -72.94 164.05 -28.27
N GLN A 636 -72.79 165.38 -28.25
CA GLN A 636 -73.65 166.30 -27.49
C GLN A 636 -75.03 166.51 -28.15
N THR A 637 -76.04 166.87 -27.36
CA THR A 637 -77.44 167.03 -27.77
C THR A 637 -77.60 167.96 -28.99
N GLY A 638 -78.37 167.53 -30.00
CA GLY A 638 -78.55 168.26 -31.27
C GLY A 638 -77.58 167.85 -32.40
N PHE A 639 -76.66 166.91 -32.12
CA PHE A 639 -75.71 166.32 -33.07
C PHE A 639 -75.73 164.77 -33.00
N VAL A 640 -75.50 164.10 -34.13
CA VAL A 640 -75.50 162.63 -34.25
C VAL A 640 -74.08 162.09 -34.50
N LEU A 641 -73.73 160.95 -33.90
CA LEU A 641 -72.42 160.29 -34.02
C LEU A 641 -72.30 159.53 -35.33
N MET A 642 -71.22 159.78 -36.07
CA MET A 642 -70.89 159.12 -37.33
C MET A 642 -69.57 158.36 -37.17
N GLY A 643 -69.64 157.02 -37.16
CA GLY A 643 -68.51 156.10 -37.01
C GLY A 643 -68.72 155.04 -35.91
N PRO A 644 -67.72 154.19 -35.60
CA PRO A 644 -67.84 153.11 -34.61
C PRO A 644 -67.86 153.60 -33.16
N GLU A 645 -68.82 153.14 -32.36
CA GLU A 645 -69.02 153.61 -30.97
C GLU A 645 -67.86 153.29 -30.03
N SER A 646 -66.99 152.31 -30.36
CA SER A 646 -65.76 152.01 -29.61
C SER A 646 -64.63 151.46 -30.48
N ARG A 647 -63.37 151.71 -30.10
CA ARG A 647 -62.15 151.27 -30.80
C ARG A 647 -61.17 150.58 -29.85
N GLU A 648 -60.40 149.60 -30.33
CA GLU A 648 -59.45 148.77 -29.55
C GLU A 648 -58.03 148.75 -30.16
N CYS A 649 -56.99 148.76 -29.32
CA CYS A 649 -55.58 148.71 -29.72
C CYS A 649 -55.09 147.28 -29.95
N THR A 650 -54.69 146.94 -31.19
CA THR A 650 -54.34 145.57 -31.62
C THR A 650 -52.85 145.25 -31.49
N ALA A 651 -52.49 143.97 -31.65
CA ALA A 651 -51.13 143.45 -31.48
C ALA A 651 -50.12 144.03 -32.52
N THR A 652 -50.61 144.74 -33.54
CA THR A 652 -49.80 145.45 -34.54
C THR A 652 -49.55 146.93 -34.18
N GLY A 653 -50.06 147.42 -33.03
CA GLY A 653 -49.88 148.81 -32.59
C GLY A 653 -50.84 149.83 -33.21
N THR A 654 -51.99 149.40 -33.75
CA THR A 654 -52.99 150.26 -34.40
C THR A 654 -54.40 150.10 -33.78
N TRP A 655 -55.25 151.12 -33.89
CA TRP A 655 -56.64 151.08 -33.40
C TRP A 655 -57.60 150.48 -34.44
N THR A 656 -58.53 149.64 -33.99
CA THR A 656 -59.59 149.09 -34.84
C THR A 656 -60.59 150.17 -35.31
N GLY A 657 -61.08 150.07 -36.55
CA GLY A 657 -62.12 150.95 -37.13
C GLY A 657 -61.64 152.36 -37.55
N ASP A 658 -62.52 153.12 -38.21
CA ASP A 658 -62.26 154.50 -38.67
C ASP A 658 -62.54 155.58 -37.58
N PRO A 659 -61.99 156.81 -37.67
CA PRO A 659 -62.23 157.89 -36.71
C PRO A 659 -63.70 158.38 -36.66
N THR A 660 -64.25 158.57 -35.46
CA THR A 660 -65.63 159.03 -35.21
C THR A 660 -65.77 160.57 -35.19
N HIS A 661 -66.90 161.11 -35.67
CA HIS A 661 -67.22 162.57 -35.61
C HIS A 661 -68.74 162.88 -35.49
N CYS A 662 -69.11 164.09 -35.05
CA CYS A 662 -70.50 164.50 -34.76
C CYS A 662 -71.08 165.48 -35.79
N LYS A 663 -72.35 165.33 -36.23
CA LYS A 663 -73.02 166.20 -37.24
C LYS A 663 -74.40 166.72 -36.79
N ALA A 664 -74.74 167.99 -37.08
CA ALA A 664 -75.97 168.66 -36.62
C ALA A 664 -77.28 168.21 -37.31
N ILE A 665 -78.40 168.25 -36.57
CA ILE A 665 -79.76 167.84 -37.02
C ILE A 665 -80.45 168.96 -37.85
N SER A 666 -81.27 168.61 -38.85
CA SER A 666 -81.90 169.54 -39.84
C SER A 666 -83.44 169.66 -39.71
N CYS A 667 -84.02 170.84 -39.98
CA CYS A 667 -85.46 171.16 -40.01
C CYS A 667 -86.00 171.47 -41.43
N PRO A 668 -87.33 171.40 -41.67
CA PRO A 668 -87.96 171.70 -42.97
C PRO A 668 -87.74 173.13 -43.49
N VAL A 669 -87.70 173.34 -44.81
CA VAL A 669 -87.50 174.67 -45.43
C VAL A 669 -88.81 175.49 -45.42
N LEU A 670 -88.73 176.80 -45.10
CA LEU A 670 -89.89 177.70 -44.99
C LEU A 670 -90.03 178.66 -46.20
N PRO A 671 -91.22 178.82 -46.81
CA PRO A 671 -91.49 179.81 -47.87
C PRO A 671 -91.95 181.18 -47.34
N ALA A 672 -91.82 182.24 -48.15
CA ALA A 672 -92.27 183.60 -47.78
C ALA A 672 -93.81 183.76 -47.86
N PRO A 673 -94.47 184.46 -46.90
CA PRO A 673 -95.92 184.65 -46.90
C PRO A 673 -96.41 185.51 -48.08
N SER A 674 -97.62 185.26 -48.59
CA SER A 674 -98.23 186.09 -49.63
C SER A 674 -98.42 187.53 -49.13
N LYS A 675 -97.79 188.50 -49.81
CA LYS A 675 -97.68 189.91 -49.40
C LYS A 675 -96.87 190.17 -48.12
N GLY A 676 -96.00 189.23 -47.74
CA GLY A 676 -94.96 189.39 -46.71
C GLY A 676 -93.55 189.06 -47.22
N GLN A 677 -92.56 189.21 -46.34
CA GLN A 677 -91.16 188.80 -46.54
C GLN A 677 -90.71 187.86 -45.41
N LEU A 678 -89.79 186.94 -45.73
CA LEU A 678 -89.14 186.01 -44.81
C LEU A 678 -87.62 186.26 -44.81
N SER A 679 -87.01 186.37 -43.63
CA SER A 679 -85.57 186.50 -43.43
C SER A 679 -85.08 185.46 -42.43
N CYS A 680 -84.09 184.63 -42.78
CA CYS A 680 -83.60 183.54 -41.94
C CYS A 680 -82.11 183.67 -41.63
N PHE A 681 -81.71 183.31 -40.40
CA PHE A 681 -80.34 183.21 -39.92
C PHE A 681 -80.02 181.75 -39.53
N HIS A 682 -78.95 181.20 -40.10
CA HIS A 682 -78.56 179.80 -39.97
C HIS A 682 -77.22 179.68 -39.24
N VAL A 683 -77.18 178.91 -38.14
CA VAL A 683 -75.98 178.82 -37.27
C VAL A 683 -75.04 177.67 -37.67
N HIS A 684 -75.58 176.50 -38.04
CA HIS A 684 -74.80 175.29 -38.33
C HIS A 684 -75.02 174.71 -39.74
N GLY A 685 -75.84 175.38 -40.56
CA GLY A 685 -76.25 174.97 -41.92
C GLY A 685 -77.68 175.43 -42.24
N ASN A 686 -78.06 175.44 -43.51
CA ASN A 686 -79.40 175.89 -43.94
C ASN A 686 -80.50 175.08 -43.24
N PHE A 687 -81.33 175.78 -42.47
CA PHE A 687 -82.44 175.23 -41.70
C PHE A 687 -82.03 174.14 -40.70
N THR A 688 -80.81 174.16 -40.15
CA THR A 688 -80.36 173.21 -39.10
C THR A 688 -80.67 173.68 -37.69
N TYR A 689 -80.49 172.81 -36.69
CA TYR A 689 -80.64 173.10 -35.26
C TYR A 689 -80.10 174.50 -34.91
N ASN A 690 -80.91 175.30 -34.20
CA ASN A 690 -80.73 176.73 -33.90
C ASN A 690 -80.85 177.74 -35.05
N SER A 691 -81.28 177.34 -36.25
CA SER A 691 -81.70 178.31 -37.28
C SER A 691 -82.92 179.10 -36.82
N THR A 692 -82.96 180.40 -37.09
CA THR A 692 -84.10 181.28 -36.76
C THR A 692 -84.59 182.04 -37.98
N CYS A 693 -85.91 182.16 -38.15
CA CYS A 693 -86.55 182.79 -39.31
C CYS A 693 -87.60 183.82 -38.88
N THR A 694 -87.49 185.07 -39.33
CA THR A 694 -88.41 186.17 -39.02
C THR A 694 -89.27 186.59 -40.22
N PHE A 695 -90.49 187.07 -39.94
CA PHE A 695 -91.52 187.38 -40.95
C PHE A 695 -92.05 188.81 -40.82
N SER A 696 -92.21 189.54 -41.93
CA SER A 696 -92.77 190.91 -41.96
C SER A 696 -93.83 191.10 -43.06
N CYS A 697 -94.83 191.97 -42.81
CA CYS A 697 -95.93 192.24 -43.74
C CYS A 697 -95.78 193.60 -44.45
N LYS A 698 -96.24 193.70 -45.71
CA LYS A 698 -96.19 194.94 -46.49
C LYS A 698 -97.15 196.00 -45.95
N GLU A 699 -96.79 197.26 -46.17
CA GLU A 699 -97.54 198.45 -45.72
C GLU A 699 -99.03 198.33 -46.10
N GLY A 700 -99.90 198.38 -45.08
CA GLY A 700 -101.34 198.13 -45.18
C GLY A 700 -101.82 196.73 -44.74
N PHE A 701 -100.91 195.80 -44.40
CA PHE A 701 -101.25 194.44 -43.96
C PHE A 701 -100.67 194.15 -42.57
N VAL A 702 -101.43 193.49 -41.71
CA VAL A 702 -101.05 193.11 -40.35
C VAL A 702 -100.66 191.63 -40.30
N ARG A 703 -99.58 191.33 -39.58
CA ARG A 703 -99.05 189.97 -39.36
C ARG A 703 -99.93 189.22 -38.35
N MET A 704 -100.55 188.14 -38.80
CA MET A 704 -101.28 187.20 -37.97
C MET A 704 -100.39 185.98 -37.73
N GLY A 705 -99.80 185.87 -36.53
CA GLY A 705 -98.97 184.73 -36.13
C GLY A 705 -97.59 185.12 -35.58
N ALA A 706 -96.74 184.12 -35.43
CA ALA A 706 -95.42 184.25 -34.80
C ALA A 706 -94.47 185.12 -35.63
N GLU A 707 -93.80 186.08 -34.99
CA GLU A 707 -92.81 186.93 -35.65
C GLU A 707 -91.53 186.17 -36.04
N MET A 708 -91.16 185.15 -35.26
CA MET A 708 -89.94 184.38 -35.41
C MET A 708 -90.20 182.89 -35.14
N LEU A 709 -89.57 182.02 -35.94
CA LEU A 709 -89.52 180.57 -35.75
C LEU A 709 -88.08 180.10 -35.52
N GLN A 710 -87.86 179.09 -34.68
CA GLN A 710 -86.54 178.49 -34.42
C GLN A 710 -86.55 176.97 -34.65
N CYS A 711 -85.47 176.42 -35.21
CA CYS A 711 -85.30 174.97 -35.44
C CYS A 711 -84.79 174.26 -34.16
N GLU A 712 -85.60 173.36 -33.60
CA GLU A 712 -85.34 172.63 -32.36
C GLU A 712 -84.53 171.33 -32.59
N ALA A 713 -83.95 170.78 -31.51
CA ALA A 713 -83.10 169.57 -31.56
C ALA A 713 -83.86 168.31 -32.01
N THR A 714 -85.20 168.38 -32.03
CA THR A 714 -86.11 167.36 -32.55
C THR A 714 -86.21 167.35 -34.07
N GLY A 715 -85.72 168.40 -34.75
CA GLY A 715 -85.85 168.56 -36.20
C GLY A 715 -87.11 169.31 -36.65
N ASN A 716 -87.86 169.94 -35.74
CA ASN A 716 -89.07 170.73 -36.05
C ASN A 716 -88.92 172.23 -35.71
N TRP A 717 -89.74 173.09 -36.31
CA TRP A 717 -89.82 174.51 -35.96
C TRP A 717 -90.69 174.74 -34.72
N THR A 718 -90.37 175.77 -33.94
CA THR A 718 -91.08 176.11 -32.70
C THR A 718 -92.58 176.37 -32.87
N ARG A 719 -93.05 176.85 -34.04
CA ARG A 719 -94.46 177.16 -34.38
C ARG A 719 -94.73 177.14 -35.90
N ASP A 720 -96.00 177.33 -36.28
CA ASP A 720 -96.44 177.47 -37.67
C ASP A 720 -96.14 178.86 -38.29
N PRO A 721 -95.99 178.97 -39.62
CA PRO A 721 -95.68 180.24 -40.30
C PRO A 721 -96.84 181.24 -40.27
N PRO A 722 -96.58 182.55 -40.08
CA PRO A 722 -97.61 183.60 -40.04
C PRO A 722 -98.14 184.00 -41.43
N VAL A 723 -99.29 184.71 -41.44
CA VAL A 723 -99.96 185.22 -42.66
C VAL A 723 -100.17 186.74 -42.58
N CYS A 724 -100.13 187.44 -43.72
CA CYS A 724 -100.36 188.89 -43.81
C CYS A 724 -101.79 189.19 -44.32
N ALA A 725 -102.63 189.82 -43.49
CA ALA A 725 -104.03 190.15 -43.81
C ALA A 725 -104.26 191.69 -43.81
N GLY A 726 -105.07 192.19 -44.74
CA GLY A 726 -105.30 193.63 -44.98
C GLY A 726 -106.66 194.09 -44.50
#